data_AF-A0A6A8LN97-F1
#
_entry.id   AF-A0A6A8LN97-F1
#
_cell.length_a   1.000
_cell.length_b   1.000
_cell.length_c   1.000
_cell.angle_alpha   90.00
_cell.angle_beta   90.00
_cell.angle_gamma   90.00
#
_symmetry.space_group_name_H-M   'P 1'
#
loop_
_entity.id
_entity.type
_entity.pdbx_description
1 polymer ?
#
loop_
_entity_poly.entity_id
_entity_poly.type
_entity_poly.pdbx_seq_one_letter_code
_entity_poly.pdbx_strand_id
1 'polypeptide(L)'
;YPFEELVERLGVQRDMSRNPLFDVMFILQNMEREEINLAGLKASRSEHTEHDVSSFDLTLSAAESDGNIRFEMEFSTELFMKETIERWMGHLLNLLRHVAAEPEVTLSKADILDEEEKQKLLIEFNNTQTEFMEKHKLFHQLFEEKAEETPHQTAVIEGAQQISYLQLNERANRLARTLQKNGFGPGKRAAILANRSIEAIVSVLAVMKSGGAYIPVDSHYPEERIRYLLKDSAASVLMVQSEYKELASQLTDHNLFLIQLDHEDQYDISAKNIQPAASPDDTAYIIYTSGTTGTPKGVEVRNRSFTHAALAWRRIYELDLIPVRVLQMASFSFDVFSGDLARALLNGGTLVICPDDVRLEPQQLYRLIDQHRITFMESTPALIVPFMEYIYRRKLALQSVKILVLGSDMIKSQDFYTLHERFGKEMRIINSYGVTEATIDSSYYEAEMSEEPREDDVPIGVPLPNVQMYVLNKDKQVQPIGVFGELYIGGAGVAKGYWGQPELTEDAFSDPLQTGETLYRTGDQACWLPDGTLRFKGRIDKQVKIRGYRIETGEIESVLLKHGQVEEAAVTVMKDAEGQARLAAYVVPKEADISSLRQSLMQELPAYMMPSHIIGLDSMPLTLNGKLDKSALPAEEIHSSQAFVAPGDEKQAMLCRIWEDVLHIQKAGIHHSFFELGGDSIKALQVSARLAGEGWNMSIRDLFQFPTIAELAKHLTPAVATADQGPIEGSAPLTPIQQRFFEEPGAFELHYNQSVMLCSEDSLEIDALYQAVCALTEHHDALRMTFTENEHGEVVQYNRGITEQHEEIFTLNVIDLSEETQPEKRIAAEEKEIQQAMRLDQGPLLHLGVFRLKEADHLLITIHHLITDGVSWRILLEDLQTAYQQALDGKQIELPPKSDSYIKYAEELFDISKSKALLEEAAYWDSVMSGETAPLPKITDENAGRLQENARTASWILSSEVTKQLLLETQQAYGTDVHELLLTALGMALHEWTGYEQILISTEGHGRQGHIPDIDMSRTAGWFTSVYPVLLDMRVPDGSGEKNAHRIKTVKDMMRRVPHHGTGYGLLRYSRNINYKDPEISFNYLGAFDGLEGTLKMSPFKPQHDIAAGRIREFDLDINAMVAAGQLEVKAVYTDVFAPGAIEFFMNRFHTHLEDIIAHCSGKKEREKTLTDYSHTELTAQALSSIEDLVKGL
;
A
#
# COMPACT_ATOMS: atom_id res chain seq x y z
N TYR A 1 39.80 30.91 -22.43
CA TYR A 1 38.51 31.57 -22.16
C TYR A 1 38.43 31.87 -20.68
N PRO A 2 37.90 33.02 -20.25
CA PRO A 2 37.52 33.20 -18.85
C PRO A 2 36.51 32.10 -18.50
N PHE A 3 36.83 31.29 -17.49
CA PHE A 3 36.03 30.13 -17.09
C PHE A 3 34.56 30.51 -16.86
N GLU A 4 34.33 31.62 -16.17
CA GLU A 4 33.00 32.20 -15.92
C GLU A 4 32.21 32.49 -17.20
N GLU A 5 32.86 33.04 -18.23
CA GLU A 5 32.22 33.38 -19.50
C GLU A 5 31.85 32.12 -20.30
N LEU A 6 32.61 31.02 -20.13
CA LEU A 6 32.33 29.75 -20.78
C LEU A 6 31.15 29.02 -20.12
N VAL A 7 31.10 28.99 -18.78
CA VAL A 7 29.97 28.42 -18.01
C VAL A 7 28.67 29.16 -18.31
N GLU A 8 28.71 30.49 -18.39
CA GLU A 8 27.54 31.33 -18.68
C GLU A 8 27.03 31.13 -20.11
N ARG A 9 27.91 31.01 -21.11
CA ARG A 9 27.51 30.75 -22.51
C ARG A 9 26.96 29.36 -22.74
N LEU A 10 27.43 28.36 -21.99
CA LEU A 10 26.97 26.99 -22.09
C LEU A 10 25.66 26.74 -21.32
N GLY A 11 25.22 27.70 -20.51
CA GLY A 11 23.97 27.60 -19.73
C GLY A 11 23.99 26.50 -18.68
N VAL A 12 25.17 26.12 -18.18
CA VAL A 12 25.31 25.01 -17.24
C VAL A 12 24.81 25.43 -15.85
N GLN A 13 23.94 24.61 -15.26
CA GLN A 13 23.41 24.84 -13.92
C GLN A 13 24.55 24.83 -12.90
N ARG A 14 24.65 25.87 -12.08
CA ARG A 14 25.77 26.01 -11.12
C ARG A 14 25.48 25.24 -9.84
N ASP A 15 26.24 24.18 -9.62
CA ASP A 15 26.33 23.49 -8.34
C ASP A 15 27.56 24.00 -7.58
N MET A 16 27.36 24.54 -6.37
CA MET A 16 28.45 25.09 -5.56
C MET A 16 29.34 24.01 -4.93
N SER A 17 28.95 22.73 -5.03
CA SER A 17 29.71 21.59 -4.53
C SER A 17 30.61 20.93 -5.59
N ARG A 18 30.52 21.31 -6.87
CA ARG A 18 31.20 20.63 -7.99
C ARG A 18 31.74 21.57 -9.05
N ASN A 19 32.65 21.07 -9.89
CA ASN A 19 33.14 21.83 -11.04
C ASN A 19 32.07 21.82 -12.16
N PRO A 20 31.65 22.98 -12.69
CA PRO A 20 30.56 23.07 -13.67
C PRO A 20 30.91 22.57 -15.09
N LEU A 21 32.16 22.18 -15.38
CA LEU A 21 32.56 21.81 -16.75
C LEU A 21 33.12 20.40 -16.90
N PHE A 22 33.82 19.86 -15.91
CA PHE A 22 34.39 18.51 -15.96
C PHE A 22 34.71 17.98 -14.56
N ASP A 23 34.49 16.67 -14.38
CA ASP A 23 34.67 15.99 -13.09
C ASP A 23 36.09 15.43 -12.92
N VAL A 24 36.76 15.11 -14.03
CA VAL A 24 38.07 14.43 -14.04
C VAL A 24 39.12 15.27 -14.76
N MET A 25 40.28 15.47 -14.12
CA MET A 25 41.44 16.14 -14.70
C MET A 25 42.61 15.16 -14.86
N PHE A 26 43.25 15.15 -16.03
CA PHE A 26 44.50 14.44 -16.25
C PHE A 26 45.63 15.44 -16.53
N ILE A 27 46.71 15.34 -15.76
CA ILE A 27 47.90 16.19 -15.91
C ILE A 27 49.09 15.31 -16.26
N LEU A 28 49.71 15.56 -17.41
CA LEU A 28 51.02 14.98 -17.74
C LEU A 28 52.10 16.07 -17.60
N GLN A 29 52.95 15.95 -16.58
CA GLN A 29 54.06 16.86 -16.34
C GLN A 29 55.35 16.33 -16.98
N ASN A 30 55.67 16.87 -18.16
CA ASN A 30 56.87 16.53 -18.94
C ASN A 30 57.98 17.60 -18.83
N MET A 31 57.97 18.44 -17.79
CA MET A 31 59.00 19.47 -17.61
C MET A 31 60.16 18.93 -16.78
N GLU A 32 61.38 18.98 -17.31
CA GLU A 32 62.61 18.76 -16.55
C GLU A 32 62.62 19.71 -15.34
N ARG A 33 62.68 19.16 -14.13
CA ARG A 33 62.72 19.94 -12.89
C ARG A 33 64.05 20.70 -12.80
N GLU A 34 64.04 22.01 -13.01
CA GLU A 34 65.23 22.83 -12.75
C GLU A 34 65.49 22.93 -11.24
N GLU A 35 66.62 22.42 -10.76
CA GLU A 35 67.17 22.78 -9.44
C GLU A 35 67.49 24.28 -9.45
N ILE A 36 66.75 25.09 -8.68
CA ILE A 36 67.09 26.50 -8.51
C ILE A 36 68.32 26.58 -7.62
N ASN A 37 69.48 26.81 -8.24
CA ASN A 37 70.74 27.11 -7.55
C ASN A 37 70.93 28.61 -7.44
N LEU A 38 70.71 29.16 -6.24
CA LEU A 38 70.98 30.57 -5.94
C LEU A 38 72.09 30.66 -4.89
N ALA A 39 73.28 31.11 -5.30
CA ALA A 39 74.37 31.50 -4.42
C ALA A 39 74.74 30.49 -3.30
N GLY A 40 74.77 29.19 -3.62
CA GLY A 40 75.15 28.12 -2.68
C GLY A 40 73.98 27.51 -1.89
N LEU A 41 72.75 27.99 -2.10
CA LEU A 41 71.51 27.34 -1.67
C LEU A 41 70.93 26.51 -2.82
N LYS A 42 70.80 25.21 -2.58
CA LYS A 42 69.98 24.30 -3.38
C LYS A 42 68.55 24.36 -2.85
N ALA A 43 67.63 24.90 -3.65
CA ALA A 43 66.21 24.83 -3.38
C ALA A 43 65.58 23.76 -4.28
N SER A 44 65.12 22.66 -3.67
CA SER A 44 64.22 21.71 -4.31
C SER A 44 62.79 22.01 -3.89
N ARG A 45 61.84 21.83 -4.80
CA ARG A 45 60.41 21.91 -4.48
C ARG A 45 60.07 20.70 -3.59
N SER A 46 59.41 20.93 -2.45
CA SER A 46 58.92 19.85 -1.56
C SER A 46 58.10 18.86 -2.39
N GLU A 47 58.37 17.56 -2.25
CA GLU A 47 57.61 16.51 -2.94
C GLU A 47 56.19 16.32 -2.39
N HIS A 48 55.92 16.86 -1.21
CA HIS A 48 54.64 16.77 -0.53
C HIS A 48 54.15 18.17 -0.24
N THR A 49 53.20 18.64 -1.05
CA THR A 49 52.20 19.59 -0.60
C THR A 49 50.98 18.75 -0.29
N GLU A 50 50.75 18.46 1.00
CA GLU A 50 49.47 17.95 1.46
C GLU A 50 48.42 19.02 1.12
N HIS A 51 47.72 18.81 0.00
CA HIS A 51 46.55 19.60 -0.32
C HIS A 51 45.36 18.88 0.34
N ASP A 52 44.92 19.39 1.48
CA ASP A 52 43.76 18.86 2.23
C ASP A 52 42.42 19.15 1.54
N VAL A 53 42.44 19.79 0.36
CA VAL A 53 41.23 20.24 -0.35
C VAL A 53 41.38 19.89 -1.82
N SER A 54 40.50 19.01 -2.31
CA SER A 54 40.46 18.68 -3.73
C SER A 54 39.69 19.73 -4.53
N SER A 55 40.21 20.08 -5.72
CA SER A 55 39.60 21.10 -6.60
C SER A 55 38.70 20.50 -7.69
N PHE A 56 38.72 19.18 -7.85
CA PHE A 56 37.94 18.40 -8.83
C PHE A 56 37.52 17.09 -8.18
N ASP A 57 36.54 16.38 -8.76
CA ASP A 57 36.12 15.09 -8.22
C ASP A 57 37.30 14.08 -8.26
N LEU A 58 38.06 14.07 -9.38
CA LEU A 58 39.27 13.27 -9.58
C LEU A 58 40.35 14.05 -10.35
N THR A 59 41.59 13.99 -9.88
CA THR A 59 42.77 14.48 -10.60
C THR A 59 43.85 13.42 -10.65
N LEU A 60 44.17 12.92 -11.86
CA LEU A 60 45.30 12.04 -12.11
C LEU A 60 46.49 12.86 -12.63
N SER A 61 47.56 12.91 -11.84
CA SER A 61 48.84 13.51 -12.22
C SER A 61 49.84 12.42 -12.58
N ALA A 62 50.42 12.51 -13.77
CA ALA A 62 51.53 11.70 -14.24
C ALA A 62 52.77 12.58 -14.38
N ALA A 63 53.87 12.21 -13.73
CA ALA A 63 55.14 12.93 -13.81
C ALA A 63 56.29 11.97 -14.10
N GLU A 64 57.14 12.33 -15.07
CA GLU A 64 58.36 11.59 -15.35
C GLU A 64 59.45 11.96 -14.34
N SER A 65 60.03 10.97 -13.66
CA SER A 65 61.17 11.14 -12.75
C SER A 65 62.01 9.88 -12.74
N ASP A 66 63.33 10.03 -12.87
CA ASP A 66 64.33 8.95 -12.72
C ASP A 66 64.06 7.71 -13.59
N GLY A 67 63.59 7.92 -14.82
CA GLY A 67 63.28 6.84 -15.77
C GLY A 67 61.98 6.06 -15.46
N ASN A 68 61.16 6.57 -14.53
CA ASN A 68 59.84 6.05 -14.20
C ASN A 68 58.78 7.12 -14.43
N ILE A 69 57.53 6.70 -14.66
CA ILE A 69 56.37 7.59 -14.62
C ILE A 69 55.69 7.37 -13.27
N ARG A 70 55.66 8.40 -12.43
CA ARG A 70 54.92 8.41 -11.18
C ARG A 70 53.50 8.89 -11.45
N PHE A 71 52.52 8.09 -11.05
CA PHE A 71 51.11 8.46 -11.05
C PHE A 71 50.67 8.80 -9.63
N GLU A 72 49.89 9.86 -9.52
CA GLU A 72 49.30 10.34 -8.27
C GLU A 72 47.83 10.67 -8.55
N MET A 73 46.93 10.09 -7.75
CA MET A 73 45.50 10.35 -7.84
C MET A 73 45.06 11.17 -6.63
N GLU A 74 44.55 12.36 -6.89
CA GLU A 74 43.83 13.19 -5.92
C GLU A 74 42.33 13.03 -6.17
N PHE A 75 41.53 12.92 -5.12
CA PHE A 75 40.09 12.68 -5.24
C PHE A 75 39.30 13.24 -4.06
N SER A 76 38.03 13.52 -4.27
CA SER A 76 37.10 13.89 -3.19
C SER A 76 36.71 12.67 -2.36
N THR A 77 37.01 12.69 -1.06
CA THR A 77 36.63 11.64 -0.11
C THR A 77 35.14 11.62 0.21
N GLU A 78 34.40 12.69 -0.12
CA GLU A 78 32.94 12.69 -0.05
C GLU A 78 32.31 11.84 -1.17
N LEU A 79 33.04 11.62 -2.27
CA LEU A 79 32.54 10.90 -3.45
C LEU A 79 33.17 9.51 -3.63
N PHE A 80 34.44 9.34 -3.24
CA PHE A 80 35.17 8.11 -3.50
C PHE A 80 35.80 7.53 -2.23
N MET A 81 35.65 6.21 -2.08
CA MET A 81 36.40 5.42 -1.11
C MET A 81 37.83 5.22 -1.62
N LYS A 82 38.80 5.34 -0.70
CA LYS A 82 40.23 5.19 -1.01
C LYS A 82 40.54 3.85 -1.69
N GLU A 83 39.92 2.78 -1.22
CA GLU A 83 40.08 1.41 -1.71
C GLU A 83 39.59 1.26 -3.16
N THR A 84 38.60 2.06 -3.58
CA THR A 84 38.14 2.10 -4.97
C THR A 84 39.18 2.76 -5.87
N ILE A 85 39.78 3.86 -5.40
CA ILE A 85 40.81 4.59 -6.15
C ILE A 85 42.11 3.79 -6.24
N GLU A 86 42.52 3.12 -5.17
CA GLU A 86 43.68 2.22 -5.17
C GLU A 86 43.50 1.10 -6.21
N ARG A 87 42.29 0.54 -6.33
CA ARG A 87 41.95 -0.47 -7.34
C ARG A 87 42.02 0.08 -8.76
N TRP A 88 41.44 1.26 -9.01
CA TRP A 88 41.51 1.91 -10.32
C TRP A 88 42.94 2.25 -10.73
N MET A 89 43.78 2.67 -9.78
CA MET A 89 45.21 2.84 -10.03
C MET A 89 45.88 1.51 -10.39
N GLY A 90 45.54 0.42 -9.70
CA GLY A 90 45.98 -0.93 -10.05
C GLY A 90 45.61 -1.31 -11.48
N HIS A 91 44.35 -1.09 -11.87
CA HIS A 91 43.84 -1.33 -13.23
C HIS A 91 44.60 -0.53 -14.29
N LEU A 92 44.82 0.76 -14.04
CA LEU A 92 45.55 1.63 -14.96
C LEU A 92 47.00 1.16 -15.12
N LEU A 93 47.68 0.81 -14.03
CA LEU A 93 49.05 0.29 -14.07
C LEU A 93 49.12 -1.03 -14.83
N ASN A 94 48.16 -1.93 -14.62
CA ASN A 94 48.12 -3.21 -15.33
C ASN A 94 47.89 -3.01 -16.83
N LEU A 95 46.92 -2.17 -17.19
CA LEU A 95 46.65 -1.79 -18.58
C LEU A 95 47.89 -1.18 -19.26
N LEU A 96 48.57 -0.23 -18.59
CA LEU A 96 49.79 0.40 -19.12
C LEU A 96 50.93 -0.62 -19.29
N ARG A 97 51.09 -1.56 -18.35
CA ARG A 97 52.07 -2.65 -18.50
C ARG A 97 51.76 -3.54 -19.70
N HIS A 98 50.47 -3.85 -19.91
CA HIS A 98 50.03 -4.68 -21.03
C HIS A 98 50.28 -3.99 -22.37
N VAL A 99 49.88 -2.71 -22.49
CA VAL A 99 50.12 -1.89 -23.68
C VAL A 99 51.63 -1.68 -23.93
N ALA A 100 52.43 -1.51 -22.87
CA ALA A 100 53.89 -1.37 -23.02
C ALA A 100 54.57 -2.68 -23.47
N ALA A 101 54.09 -3.83 -22.98
CA ALA A 101 54.59 -5.15 -23.37
C ALA A 101 54.17 -5.54 -24.80
N GLU A 102 52.96 -5.16 -25.20
CA GLU A 102 52.39 -5.48 -26.52
C GLU A 102 51.76 -4.23 -27.17
N PRO A 103 52.56 -3.32 -27.77
CA PRO A 103 52.09 -2.01 -28.25
C PRO A 103 51.00 -2.05 -29.32
N GLU A 104 50.87 -3.17 -30.03
CA GLU A 104 49.88 -3.37 -31.10
C GLU A 104 48.56 -3.98 -30.58
N VAL A 105 48.44 -4.24 -29.27
CA VAL A 105 47.22 -4.79 -28.67
C VAL A 105 46.07 -3.79 -28.83
N THR A 106 44.92 -4.28 -29.30
CA THR A 106 43.71 -3.47 -29.31
C THR A 106 43.25 -3.25 -27.87
N LEU A 107 42.91 -2.02 -27.48
CA LEU A 107 42.47 -1.69 -26.11
C LEU A 107 41.36 -2.61 -25.58
N SER A 108 40.44 -3.07 -26.44
CA SER A 108 39.36 -4.00 -26.07
C SER A 108 39.83 -5.40 -25.68
N LYS A 109 41.08 -5.77 -26.00
CA LYS A 109 41.72 -7.05 -25.65
C LYS A 109 42.76 -6.91 -24.55
N ALA A 110 43.13 -5.68 -24.19
CA ALA A 110 44.09 -5.44 -23.14
C ALA A 110 43.43 -5.71 -21.79
N ASP A 111 44.14 -6.47 -20.95
CA ASP A 111 43.62 -6.87 -19.66
C ASP A 111 43.76 -5.75 -18.63
N ILE A 112 42.67 -5.40 -17.97
CA ILE A 112 42.68 -4.38 -16.91
C ILE A 112 42.76 -5.02 -15.53
N LEU A 113 42.37 -6.29 -15.39
CA LEU A 113 42.33 -6.99 -14.12
C LEU A 113 43.72 -7.50 -13.76
N ASP A 114 44.14 -7.28 -12.52
CA ASP A 114 45.29 -8.00 -11.99
C ASP A 114 44.93 -9.45 -11.64
N GLU A 115 45.95 -10.28 -11.41
CA GLU A 115 45.76 -11.71 -11.14
C GLU A 115 45.06 -11.98 -9.80
N GLU A 116 45.16 -11.07 -8.82
CA GLU A 116 44.50 -11.23 -7.53
C GLU A 116 42.98 -11.00 -7.66
N GLU A 117 42.57 -9.96 -8.38
CA GLU A 117 41.16 -9.68 -8.62
C GLU A 117 40.51 -10.75 -9.51
N LYS A 118 41.22 -11.25 -10.53
CA LYS A 118 40.74 -12.41 -11.31
C LYS A 118 40.52 -13.64 -10.45
N GLN A 119 41.45 -13.93 -9.54
CA GLN A 119 41.33 -15.06 -8.61
C GLN A 119 40.07 -14.92 -7.73
N LYS A 120 39.79 -13.71 -7.25
CA LYS A 120 38.56 -13.42 -6.49
C LYS A 120 37.30 -13.66 -7.31
N LEU A 121 37.22 -13.05 -8.50
CA LEU A 121 36.04 -13.06 -9.36
C LEU A 121 35.74 -14.45 -9.94
N LEU A 122 36.77 -15.22 -10.31
CA LEU A 122 36.60 -16.52 -10.95
C LEU A 122 36.53 -17.69 -9.97
N ILE A 123 37.23 -17.60 -8.83
CA ILE A 123 37.42 -18.72 -7.92
C ILE A 123 36.83 -18.44 -6.54
N GLU A 124 37.25 -17.37 -5.85
CA GLU A 124 36.88 -17.17 -4.44
C GLU A 124 35.39 -16.89 -4.26
N PHE A 125 34.83 -15.94 -5.02
CA PHE A 125 33.39 -15.62 -4.97
C PHE A 125 32.50 -16.73 -5.54
N ASN A 126 33.10 -17.67 -6.29
CA ASN A 126 32.44 -18.83 -6.88
C ASN A 126 32.78 -20.15 -6.17
N ASN A 127 33.41 -20.11 -4.99
CA ASN A 127 33.78 -21.29 -4.21
C ASN A 127 32.57 -21.88 -3.47
N THR A 128 31.58 -22.32 -4.24
CA THR A 128 30.29 -22.82 -3.74
C THR A 128 30.19 -24.34 -3.74
N GLN A 129 31.28 -25.04 -4.10
CA GLN A 129 31.27 -26.50 -4.23
C GLN A 129 30.89 -27.16 -2.89
N THR A 130 29.77 -27.87 -2.89
CA THR A 130 29.22 -28.52 -1.70
C THR A 130 28.77 -29.93 -2.07
N GLU A 131 29.26 -30.93 -1.34
CA GLU A 131 28.88 -32.31 -1.58
C GLU A 131 27.57 -32.65 -0.85
N PHE A 132 26.55 -33.06 -1.61
CA PHE A 132 25.34 -33.67 -1.07
C PHE A 132 25.33 -35.16 -1.41
N MET A 133 25.10 -36.01 -0.40
CA MET A 133 25.06 -37.47 -0.57
C MET A 133 23.88 -37.90 -1.43
N GLU A 134 22.80 -37.12 -1.39
CA GLU A 134 21.52 -37.37 -2.04
C GLU A 134 21.41 -36.74 -3.44
N LYS A 135 22.46 -36.06 -3.94
CA LYS A 135 22.42 -35.34 -5.24
C LYS A 135 22.06 -36.21 -6.45
N HIS A 136 22.22 -37.52 -6.34
CA HIS A 136 21.89 -38.48 -7.39
C HIS A 136 20.47 -39.03 -7.29
N LYS A 137 19.75 -38.76 -6.20
CA LYS A 137 18.36 -39.18 -6.00
C LYS A 137 17.41 -38.19 -6.68
N LEU A 138 16.27 -38.68 -7.11
CA LEU A 138 15.20 -37.88 -7.67
C LEU A 138 14.31 -37.33 -6.54
N PHE A 139 13.68 -36.19 -6.77
CA PHE A 139 12.78 -35.55 -5.82
C PHE A 139 11.77 -36.53 -5.19
N HIS A 140 11.09 -37.30 -6.02
CA HIS A 140 10.07 -38.24 -5.56
C HIS A 140 10.63 -39.39 -4.72
N GLN A 141 11.90 -39.78 -4.91
CA GLN A 141 12.55 -40.80 -4.08
C GLN A 141 12.84 -40.26 -2.68
N LEU A 142 13.30 -39.01 -2.59
CA LEU A 142 13.51 -38.34 -1.30
C LEU A 142 12.18 -38.12 -0.56
N PHE A 143 11.12 -37.80 -1.30
CA PHE A 143 9.76 -37.75 -0.76
C PHE A 143 9.30 -39.12 -0.25
N GLU A 144 9.53 -40.21 -1.00
CA GLU A 144 9.18 -41.57 -0.57
C GLU A 144 9.89 -41.97 0.73
N GLU A 145 11.19 -41.69 0.83
CA GLU A 145 11.98 -41.90 2.05
C GLU A 145 11.36 -41.13 3.22
N LYS A 146 10.98 -39.86 3.00
CA LYS A 146 10.32 -39.06 4.05
C LYS A 146 8.95 -39.61 4.43
N ALA A 147 8.18 -40.11 3.46
CA ALA A 147 6.88 -40.72 3.70
C ALA A 147 6.97 -42.05 4.45
N GLU A 148 8.07 -42.79 4.31
CA GLU A 148 8.37 -43.98 5.11
C GLU A 148 8.83 -43.62 6.53
N GLU A 149 9.61 -42.55 6.68
CA GLU A 149 10.08 -42.06 7.98
C GLU A 149 8.96 -41.42 8.84
N THR A 150 8.05 -40.68 8.21
CA THR A 150 7.01 -39.86 8.89
C THR A 150 5.59 -40.08 8.35
N PRO A 151 5.11 -41.33 8.21
CA PRO A 151 3.89 -41.67 7.45
C PRO A 151 2.60 -40.99 7.94
N HIS A 152 2.50 -40.73 9.25
CA HIS A 152 1.32 -40.15 9.89
C HIS A 152 1.41 -38.64 10.07
N GLN A 153 2.54 -38.01 9.73
CA GLN A 153 2.67 -36.56 9.76
C GLN A 153 1.84 -35.93 8.65
N THR A 154 1.25 -34.77 8.92
CA THR A 154 0.46 -34.02 7.92
C THR A 154 1.39 -33.44 6.85
N ALA A 155 1.15 -33.82 5.59
CA ALA A 155 1.93 -33.35 4.45
C ALA A 155 1.30 -32.11 3.81
N VAL A 156 -0.03 -32.09 3.65
CA VAL A 156 -0.75 -30.99 2.97
C VAL A 156 -2.03 -30.64 3.72
N ILE A 157 -2.34 -29.34 3.82
CA ILE A 157 -3.59 -28.80 4.34
C ILE A 157 -4.25 -27.91 3.27
N GLU A 158 -5.54 -28.14 3.03
CA GLU A 158 -6.40 -27.36 2.14
C GLU A 158 -7.74 -27.08 2.86
N GLY A 159 -7.91 -25.85 3.34
CA GLY A 159 -9.06 -25.48 4.17
C GLY A 159 -9.20 -26.40 5.39
N ALA A 160 -10.33 -27.10 5.49
CA ALA A 160 -10.58 -28.08 6.55
C ALA A 160 -10.01 -29.49 6.26
N GLN A 161 -9.53 -29.74 5.04
CA GLN A 161 -8.96 -31.03 4.65
C GLN A 161 -7.47 -31.07 4.98
N GLN A 162 -7.02 -32.24 5.42
CA GLN A 162 -5.61 -32.53 5.65
C GLN A 162 -5.29 -33.96 5.25
N ILE A 163 -4.12 -34.17 4.65
CA ILE A 163 -3.65 -35.50 4.28
C ILE A 163 -2.25 -35.76 4.82
N SER A 164 -2.02 -36.98 5.28
CA SER A 164 -0.71 -37.41 5.78
C SER A 164 0.26 -37.72 4.65
N TYR A 165 1.55 -37.80 4.96
CA TYR A 165 2.58 -38.26 4.03
C TYR A 165 2.26 -39.63 3.42
N LEU A 166 1.79 -40.59 4.23
CA LEU A 166 1.35 -41.90 3.75
C LEU A 166 0.19 -41.76 2.75
N GLN A 167 -0.85 -41.01 3.11
CA GLN A 167 -2.02 -40.83 2.23
C GLN A 167 -1.66 -40.13 0.91
N LEU A 168 -0.83 -39.08 0.98
CA LEU A 168 -0.32 -38.38 -0.20
C LEU A 168 0.46 -39.32 -1.10
N ASN A 169 1.39 -40.09 -0.52
CA ASN A 169 2.23 -41.03 -1.24
C ASN A 169 1.42 -42.17 -1.87
N GLU A 170 0.47 -42.75 -1.13
CA GLU A 170 -0.41 -43.81 -1.63
C GLU A 170 -1.28 -43.33 -2.79
N ARG A 171 -1.91 -42.14 -2.67
CA ARG A 171 -2.71 -41.55 -3.76
C ARG A 171 -1.85 -41.28 -5.00
N ALA A 172 -0.67 -40.67 -4.82
CA ALA A 172 0.26 -40.41 -5.92
C ALA A 172 0.76 -41.70 -6.58
N ASN A 173 1.01 -42.77 -5.80
CA ASN A 173 1.42 -44.08 -6.33
C ASN A 173 0.31 -44.74 -7.16
N ARG A 174 -0.94 -44.69 -6.70
CA ARG A 174 -2.08 -45.23 -7.46
C ARG A 174 -2.27 -44.50 -8.78
N LEU A 175 -2.21 -43.17 -8.77
CA LEU A 175 -2.28 -42.37 -9.99
C LEU A 175 -1.07 -42.63 -10.91
N ALA A 176 0.15 -42.70 -10.37
CA ALA A 176 1.34 -42.98 -11.15
C ALA A 176 1.32 -44.37 -11.83
N ARG A 177 0.79 -45.39 -11.16
CA ARG A 177 0.58 -46.71 -11.78
C ARG A 177 -0.46 -46.67 -12.90
N THR A 178 -1.51 -45.88 -12.70
CA THR A 178 -2.53 -45.64 -13.73
C THR A 178 -1.91 -45.02 -14.97
N LEU A 179 -1.05 -44.02 -14.79
CA LEU A 179 -0.29 -43.38 -15.87
C LEU A 179 0.62 -44.38 -16.58
N GLN A 180 1.44 -45.15 -15.85
CA GLN A 180 2.34 -46.14 -16.45
C GLN A 180 1.59 -47.25 -17.20
N LYS A 181 0.44 -47.72 -16.69
CA LYS A 181 -0.41 -48.69 -17.38
C LYS A 181 -0.97 -48.17 -18.70
N ASN A 182 -1.17 -46.86 -18.81
CA ASN A 182 -1.57 -46.17 -20.04
C ASN A 182 -0.35 -45.71 -20.86
N GLY A 183 0.84 -46.24 -20.58
CA GLY A 183 2.05 -46.02 -21.35
C GLY A 183 2.75 -44.68 -21.09
N PHE A 184 2.37 -43.93 -20.06
CA PHE A 184 3.07 -42.70 -19.66
C PHE A 184 4.38 -43.02 -18.91
N GLY A 185 5.41 -42.17 -19.06
CA GLY A 185 6.73 -42.41 -18.46
C GLY A 185 7.82 -41.44 -18.95
N PRO A 186 9.11 -41.82 -18.86
CA PRO A 186 10.25 -40.99 -19.28
C PRO A 186 10.11 -40.39 -20.67
N GLY A 187 10.47 -39.10 -20.80
CA GLY A 187 10.37 -38.32 -22.03
C GLY A 187 8.95 -37.86 -22.42
N LYS A 188 7.92 -38.30 -21.69
CA LYS A 188 6.53 -37.84 -21.90
C LYS A 188 6.17 -36.71 -20.95
N ARG A 189 5.26 -35.85 -21.40
CA ARG A 189 4.74 -34.70 -20.65
C ARG A 189 3.26 -34.87 -20.33
N ALA A 190 2.87 -34.47 -19.13
CA ALA A 190 1.49 -34.40 -18.68
C ALA A 190 1.14 -32.95 -18.34
N ALA A 191 0.16 -32.40 -19.03
CA ALA A 191 -0.41 -31.11 -18.67
C ALA A 191 -1.40 -31.30 -17.51
N ILE A 192 -1.33 -30.44 -16.50
CA ILE A 192 -2.19 -30.46 -15.33
C ILE A 192 -2.99 -29.15 -15.34
N LEU A 193 -4.28 -29.23 -15.63
CA LEU A 193 -5.22 -28.11 -15.61
C LEU A 193 -6.06 -28.19 -14.33
N ALA A 194 -5.67 -27.43 -13.31
CA ALA A 194 -6.27 -27.49 -11.99
C ALA A 194 -6.04 -26.20 -11.20
N ASN A 195 -6.87 -25.99 -10.19
CA ASN A 195 -6.61 -25.03 -9.13
C ASN A 195 -5.56 -25.58 -8.14
N ARG A 196 -4.99 -24.69 -7.31
CA ARG A 196 -4.10 -25.06 -6.19
C ARG A 196 -4.91 -25.90 -5.19
N SER A 197 -4.61 -27.19 -5.13
CA SER A 197 -5.40 -28.20 -4.39
C SER A 197 -4.54 -29.39 -4.00
N ILE A 198 -5.05 -30.24 -3.09
CA ILE A 198 -4.44 -31.53 -2.78
C ILE A 198 -4.31 -32.40 -4.04
N GLU A 199 -5.32 -32.42 -4.90
CA GLU A 199 -5.37 -33.18 -6.14
C GLU A 199 -4.28 -32.74 -7.12
N ALA A 200 -4.01 -31.44 -7.25
CA ALA A 200 -2.92 -30.93 -8.06
C ALA A 200 -1.55 -31.43 -7.56
N ILE A 201 -1.33 -31.45 -6.25
CA ILE A 201 -0.08 -31.93 -5.64
C ILE A 201 0.08 -33.45 -5.83
N VAL A 202 -0.99 -34.22 -5.62
CA VAL A 202 -1.03 -35.67 -5.93
C VAL A 202 -0.63 -35.91 -7.38
N SER A 203 -1.12 -35.09 -8.30
CA SER A 203 -0.86 -35.19 -9.73
C SER A 203 0.59 -34.89 -10.10
N VAL A 204 1.17 -33.82 -9.54
CA VAL A 204 2.59 -33.49 -9.71
C VAL A 204 3.47 -34.66 -9.25
N LEU A 205 3.24 -35.17 -8.05
CA LEU A 205 3.99 -36.32 -7.52
C LEU A 205 3.77 -37.57 -8.38
N ALA A 206 2.56 -37.82 -8.85
CA ALA A 206 2.26 -38.98 -9.67
C ALA A 206 2.97 -38.93 -11.03
N VAL A 207 3.05 -37.76 -11.66
CA VAL A 207 3.79 -37.55 -12.91
C VAL A 207 5.28 -37.81 -12.69
N MET A 208 5.87 -37.24 -11.63
CA MET A 208 7.27 -37.44 -11.27
C MET A 208 7.58 -38.92 -10.99
N LYS A 209 6.74 -39.61 -10.21
CA LYS A 209 6.86 -41.05 -9.89
C LYS A 209 6.71 -41.95 -11.11
N SER A 210 5.92 -41.52 -12.10
CA SER A 210 5.80 -42.21 -13.38
C SER A 210 7.05 -42.06 -14.24
N GLY A 211 7.89 -41.07 -13.94
CA GLY A 211 9.10 -40.71 -14.66
C GLY A 211 8.91 -39.65 -15.76
N GLY A 212 7.70 -39.09 -15.90
CA GLY A 212 7.43 -38.03 -16.88
C GLY A 212 7.65 -36.64 -16.31
N ALA A 213 7.54 -35.63 -17.17
CA ALA A 213 7.57 -34.22 -16.77
C ALA A 213 6.16 -33.65 -16.68
N TYR A 214 5.89 -32.86 -15.64
CA TYR A 214 4.60 -32.19 -15.51
C TYR A 214 4.65 -30.77 -16.08
N ILE A 215 3.50 -30.28 -16.51
CA ILE A 215 3.32 -28.92 -17.05
C ILE A 215 2.12 -28.32 -16.32
N PRO A 216 2.36 -27.37 -15.41
CA PRO A 216 1.27 -26.72 -14.71
C PRO A 216 0.54 -25.76 -15.67
N VAL A 217 -0.79 -25.82 -15.66
CA VAL A 217 -1.65 -24.92 -16.42
C VAL A 217 -2.66 -24.32 -15.46
N ASP A 218 -2.55 -23.01 -15.23
CA ASP A 218 -3.49 -22.27 -14.38
C ASP A 218 -4.86 -22.24 -15.04
N SER A 219 -5.89 -22.63 -14.29
CA SER A 219 -7.29 -22.60 -14.69
C SER A 219 -7.80 -21.19 -15.00
N HIS A 220 -7.17 -20.15 -14.44
CA HIS A 220 -7.54 -18.76 -14.67
C HIS A 220 -6.93 -18.16 -15.94
N TYR A 221 -6.12 -18.92 -16.69
CA TYR A 221 -5.60 -18.44 -17.98
C TYR A 221 -6.70 -18.37 -19.04
N PRO A 222 -6.62 -17.39 -19.96
CA PRO A 222 -7.52 -17.34 -21.11
C PRO A 222 -7.45 -18.64 -21.93
N GLU A 223 -8.58 -19.01 -22.53
CA GLU A 223 -8.72 -20.27 -23.27
C GLU A 223 -7.67 -20.44 -24.37
N GLU A 224 -7.36 -19.39 -25.12
CA GLU A 224 -6.36 -19.44 -26.20
C GLU A 224 -4.94 -19.64 -25.66
N ARG A 225 -4.64 -19.11 -24.48
CA ARG A 225 -3.36 -19.38 -23.80
C ARG A 225 -3.28 -20.83 -23.36
N ILE A 226 -4.35 -21.38 -22.77
CA ILE A 226 -4.42 -22.81 -22.41
C ILE A 226 -4.24 -23.67 -23.66
N ARG A 227 -4.96 -23.36 -24.75
CA ARG A 227 -4.85 -24.06 -26.03
C ARG A 227 -3.42 -24.03 -26.57
N TYR A 228 -2.76 -22.88 -26.53
CA TYR A 228 -1.36 -22.74 -26.91
C TYR A 228 -0.45 -23.65 -26.08
N LEU A 229 -0.55 -23.60 -24.74
CA LEU A 229 0.27 -24.40 -23.84
C LEU A 229 0.09 -25.90 -24.07
N LEU A 230 -1.15 -26.35 -24.24
CA LEU A 230 -1.45 -27.77 -24.52
C LEU A 230 -0.88 -28.21 -25.87
N LYS A 231 -0.92 -27.35 -26.88
CA LYS A 231 -0.40 -27.63 -28.22
C LYS A 231 1.13 -27.63 -28.25
N ASP A 232 1.76 -26.56 -27.76
CA ASP A 232 3.22 -26.38 -27.82
C ASP A 232 3.95 -27.43 -26.98
N SER A 233 3.43 -27.69 -25.77
CA SER A 233 4.03 -28.68 -24.88
C SER A 233 4.04 -30.09 -25.45
N ALA A 234 3.16 -30.37 -26.42
CA ALA A 234 2.89 -31.68 -26.98
C ALA A 234 2.70 -32.74 -25.89
N ALA A 235 1.98 -32.37 -24.82
CA ALA A 235 1.62 -33.27 -23.73
C ALA A 235 0.90 -34.51 -24.29
N SER A 236 1.14 -35.67 -23.68
CA SER A 236 0.48 -36.94 -24.06
C SER A 236 -0.70 -37.31 -23.16
N VAL A 237 -0.79 -36.63 -22.01
CA VAL A 237 -1.83 -36.82 -21.00
C VAL A 237 -2.30 -35.43 -20.58
N LEU A 238 -3.61 -35.25 -20.47
CA LEU A 238 -4.22 -34.10 -19.82
C LEU A 238 -4.89 -34.55 -18.53
N MET A 239 -4.35 -34.07 -17.42
CA MET A 239 -4.92 -34.21 -16.10
C MET A 239 -5.77 -32.99 -15.81
N VAL A 240 -7.04 -33.20 -15.45
CA VAL A 240 -8.01 -32.11 -15.30
C VAL A 240 -8.87 -32.31 -14.06
N GLN A 241 -9.09 -31.25 -13.31
CA GLN A 241 -10.09 -31.24 -12.22
C GLN A 241 -11.50 -31.25 -12.82
N SER A 242 -12.48 -31.92 -12.21
CA SER A 242 -13.77 -32.17 -12.89
C SER A 242 -14.51 -30.90 -13.31
N GLU A 243 -14.37 -29.81 -12.57
CA GLU A 243 -14.92 -28.50 -12.92
C GLU A 243 -14.43 -27.96 -14.28
N TYR A 244 -13.22 -28.34 -14.72
CA TYR A 244 -12.64 -27.90 -15.99
C TYR A 244 -12.75 -28.94 -17.11
N LYS A 245 -13.50 -30.03 -16.90
CA LYS A 245 -13.61 -31.12 -17.88
C LYS A 245 -14.23 -30.67 -19.19
N GLU A 246 -15.27 -29.85 -19.14
CA GLU A 246 -15.94 -29.33 -20.34
C GLU A 246 -15.01 -28.42 -21.13
N LEU A 247 -14.32 -27.50 -20.45
CA LEU A 247 -13.29 -26.64 -21.03
C LEU A 247 -12.18 -27.48 -21.69
N ALA A 248 -11.60 -28.43 -20.97
CA ALA A 248 -10.59 -29.33 -21.50
C ALA A 248 -11.07 -30.09 -22.75
N SER A 249 -12.34 -30.51 -22.79
CA SER A 249 -12.91 -31.21 -23.95
C SER A 249 -13.07 -30.31 -25.18
N GLN A 250 -13.21 -29.00 -25.00
CA GLN A 250 -13.28 -28.01 -26.09
C GLN A 250 -11.89 -27.55 -26.57
N LEU A 251 -10.90 -27.58 -25.68
CA LEU A 251 -9.54 -27.11 -25.97
C LEU A 251 -8.62 -28.18 -26.56
N THR A 252 -9.03 -29.45 -26.52
CA THR A 252 -8.19 -30.59 -26.93
C THR A 252 -8.70 -31.32 -28.17
N ASP A 253 -7.79 -31.79 -28.99
CA ASP A 253 -8.10 -32.78 -30.04
C ASP A 253 -8.33 -34.17 -29.39
N HIS A 254 -9.15 -35.02 -30.00
CA HIS A 254 -9.58 -36.35 -29.50
C HIS A 254 -8.46 -37.38 -29.18
N ASN A 255 -7.17 -37.01 -29.25
CA ASN A 255 -6.01 -37.90 -29.08
C ASN A 255 -5.32 -37.78 -27.70
N LEU A 256 -5.74 -36.88 -26.81
CA LEU A 256 -5.17 -36.75 -25.46
C LEU A 256 -5.81 -37.75 -24.49
N PHE A 257 -4.97 -38.47 -23.73
CA PHE A 257 -5.47 -39.31 -22.64
C PHE A 257 -5.89 -38.41 -21.47
N LEU A 258 -7.19 -38.29 -21.25
CA LEU A 258 -7.76 -37.44 -20.21
C LEU A 258 -7.94 -38.22 -18.90
N ILE A 259 -7.45 -37.65 -17.80
CA ILE A 259 -7.62 -38.19 -16.44
C ILE A 259 -8.27 -37.12 -15.57
N GLN A 260 -9.34 -37.50 -14.87
CA GLN A 260 -9.96 -36.64 -13.88
C GLN A 260 -9.26 -36.80 -12.52
N LEU A 261 -8.86 -35.68 -11.91
CA LEU A 261 -8.00 -35.69 -10.72
C LEU A 261 -8.73 -36.02 -9.41
N ASP A 262 -10.01 -35.71 -9.36
CA ASP A 262 -10.93 -35.84 -8.23
C ASP A 262 -11.77 -37.14 -8.28
N HIS A 263 -11.45 -38.05 -9.22
CA HIS A 263 -12.07 -39.37 -9.36
C HIS A 263 -11.09 -40.50 -9.04
N GLU A 264 -10.70 -40.62 -7.76
CA GLU A 264 -9.72 -41.62 -7.30
C GLU A 264 -10.15 -43.08 -7.52
N ASP A 265 -11.44 -43.34 -7.72
CA ASP A 265 -11.99 -44.66 -8.03
C ASP A 265 -11.48 -45.22 -9.37
N GLN A 266 -10.98 -44.33 -10.24
CA GLN A 266 -10.37 -44.69 -11.53
C GLN A 266 -8.90 -45.08 -11.41
N TYR A 267 -8.27 -44.86 -10.24
CA TYR A 267 -6.85 -45.11 -10.06
C TYR A 267 -6.57 -46.60 -9.81
N ASP A 268 -5.31 -46.99 -10.00
CA ASP A 268 -4.82 -48.33 -9.69
C ASP A 268 -5.10 -48.70 -8.24
N ILE A 269 -5.47 -49.95 -7.97
CA ILE A 269 -5.72 -50.43 -6.60
C ILE A 269 -4.45 -50.48 -5.73
N SER A 270 -3.26 -50.59 -6.32
CA SER A 270 -2.01 -50.78 -5.61
C SER A 270 -1.40 -49.43 -5.21
N ALA A 271 -1.28 -49.19 -3.91
CA ALA A 271 -0.67 -47.98 -3.37
C ALA A 271 0.86 -48.07 -3.12
N LYS A 272 1.50 -49.18 -3.49
CA LYS A 272 2.94 -49.40 -3.28
C LYS A 272 3.81 -48.48 -4.16
N ASN A 273 4.92 -48.02 -3.59
CA ASN A 273 5.97 -47.27 -4.30
C ASN A 273 6.36 -47.96 -5.61
N ILE A 274 6.72 -47.14 -6.60
CA ILE A 274 7.06 -47.58 -7.95
C ILE A 274 8.59 -47.49 -8.09
N GLN A 275 9.17 -48.39 -8.88
CA GLN A 275 10.58 -48.25 -9.20
C GLN A 275 10.78 -47.00 -10.08
N PRO A 276 11.74 -46.11 -9.73
CA PRO A 276 12.01 -44.91 -10.50
C PRO A 276 12.30 -45.26 -11.97
N ALA A 277 11.57 -44.64 -12.89
CA ALA A 277 11.74 -44.85 -14.33
C ALA A 277 12.62 -43.78 -14.98
N ALA A 278 12.71 -42.59 -14.38
CA ALA A 278 13.48 -41.45 -14.88
C ALA A 278 14.95 -41.49 -14.45
N SER A 279 15.81 -40.84 -15.22
CA SER A 279 17.19 -40.51 -14.87
C SER A 279 17.28 -39.09 -14.26
N PRO A 280 18.38 -38.75 -13.55
CA PRO A 280 18.61 -37.39 -13.07
C PRO A 280 18.67 -36.32 -14.19
N ASP A 281 19.01 -36.72 -15.42
CA ASP A 281 19.08 -35.83 -16.58
C ASP A 281 17.74 -35.62 -17.29
N ASP A 282 16.73 -36.43 -16.96
CA ASP A 282 15.39 -36.27 -17.53
C ASP A 282 14.70 -35.03 -16.96
N THR A 283 13.82 -34.45 -17.76
CA THR A 283 13.02 -33.27 -17.39
C THR A 283 12.07 -33.63 -16.24
N ALA A 284 12.09 -32.84 -15.16
CA ALA A 284 11.15 -32.95 -14.04
C ALA A 284 9.86 -32.18 -14.33
N TYR A 285 10.00 -30.98 -14.89
CA TYR A 285 8.87 -30.13 -15.24
C TYR A 285 9.23 -29.16 -16.36
N ILE A 286 8.19 -28.63 -17.00
CA ILE A 286 8.30 -27.54 -17.97
C ILE A 286 7.42 -26.39 -17.50
N ILE A 287 8.04 -25.23 -17.27
CA ILE A 287 7.33 -24.01 -16.89
C ILE A 287 7.46 -22.99 -18.00
N TYR A 288 6.32 -22.43 -18.40
CA TYR A 288 6.25 -21.48 -19.50
C TYR A 288 6.47 -20.07 -18.99
N THR A 289 7.51 -19.43 -19.52
CA THR A 289 7.78 -18.01 -19.32
C THR A 289 7.41 -17.22 -20.57
N SER A 290 7.29 -15.90 -20.46
CA SER A 290 7.14 -15.05 -21.64
C SER A 290 8.37 -15.14 -22.54
N GLY A 291 8.19 -15.12 -23.87
CA GLY A 291 9.30 -15.21 -24.82
C GLY A 291 9.63 -13.90 -25.54
N THR A 292 10.93 -13.65 -25.75
CA THR A 292 11.47 -12.50 -26.51
C THR A 292 10.97 -12.44 -27.95
N THR A 293 10.62 -13.59 -28.53
CA THR A 293 10.09 -13.75 -29.90
C THR A 293 8.59 -13.50 -30.01
N GLY A 294 7.92 -13.21 -28.89
CA GLY A 294 6.50 -12.90 -28.86
C GLY A 294 5.58 -14.06 -28.48
N THR A 295 6.13 -15.24 -28.19
CA THR A 295 5.39 -16.46 -27.83
C THR A 295 5.95 -17.08 -26.55
N PRO A 296 5.12 -17.63 -25.65
CA PRO A 296 5.62 -18.26 -24.43
C PRO A 296 6.63 -19.38 -24.70
N LYS A 297 7.71 -19.44 -23.93
CA LYS A 297 8.79 -20.43 -24.04
C LYS A 297 8.78 -21.38 -22.84
N GLY A 298 8.77 -22.69 -23.11
CA GLY A 298 8.77 -23.71 -22.05
C GLY A 298 10.18 -23.98 -21.55
N VAL A 299 10.49 -23.67 -20.30
CA VAL A 299 11.80 -23.95 -19.68
C VAL A 299 11.83 -25.40 -19.20
N GLU A 300 12.74 -26.22 -19.73
CA GLU A 300 12.91 -27.62 -19.32
C GLU A 300 13.84 -27.73 -18.11
N VAL A 301 13.29 -27.93 -16.91
CA VAL A 301 14.09 -28.15 -15.70
C VAL A 301 14.38 -29.63 -15.49
N ARG A 302 15.65 -30.00 -15.27
CA ARG A 302 16.08 -31.39 -15.03
C ARG A 302 15.76 -31.83 -13.60
N ASN A 303 15.55 -33.14 -13.41
CA ASN A 303 15.41 -33.72 -12.07
C ASN A 303 16.59 -33.40 -11.17
N ARG A 304 17.83 -33.54 -11.67
CA ARG A 304 19.03 -33.21 -10.89
C ARG A 304 19.05 -31.74 -10.46
N SER A 305 18.64 -30.83 -11.34
CA SER A 305 18.65 -29.39 -11.06
C SER A 305 17.64 -29.04 -9.97
N PHE A 306 16.45 -29.63 -10.05
CA PHE A 306 15.42 -29.44 -9.03
C PHE A 306 15.78 -30.08 -7.69
N THR A 307 16.25 -31.33 -7.66
CA THR A 307 16.74 -31.95 -6.42
C THR A 307 17.88 -31.14 -5.81
N HIS A 308 18.81 -30.68 -6.63
CA HIS A 308 19.96 -29.92 -6.18
C HIS A 308 19.55 -28.60 -5.52
N ALA A 309 18.69 -27.83 -6.18
CA ALA A 309 18.17 -26.57 -5.64
C ALA A 309 17.47 -26.82 -4.29
N ALA A 310 16.68 -27.89 -4.18
CA ALA A 310 16.04 -28.29 -2.92
C ALA A 310 17.02 -28.58 -1.78
N LEU A 311 18.14 -29.27 -2.08
CA LEU A 311 19.19 -29.55 -1.10
C LEU A 311 19.96 -28.28 -0.72
N ALA A 312 20.19 -27.38 -1.67
CA ALA A 312 20.79 -26.08 -1.43
C ALA A 312 19.92 -25.23 -0.48
N TRP A 313 18.60 -25.14 -0.71
CA TRP A 313 17.69 -24.43 0.20
C TRP A 313 17.63 -25.07 1.57
N ARG A 314 17.55 -26.41 1.67
CA ARG A 314 17.61 -27.09 2.96
C ARG A 314 18.84 -26.64 3.75
N ARG A 315 20.00 -26.58 3.10
CA ARG A 315 21.27 -26.22 3.73
C ARG A 315 21.32 -24.75 4.15
N ILE A 316 20.99 -23.83 3.24
CA ILE A 316 21.14 -22.39 3.47
C ILE A 316 20.03 -21.82 4.35
N TYR A 317 18.80 -22.29 4.17
CA TYR A 317 17.66 -21.88 4.99
C TYR A 317 17.54 -22.74 6.26
N GLU A 318 18.43 -23.72 6.46
CA GLU A 318 18.47 -24.57 7.65
C GLU A 318 17.11 -25.23 7.95
N LEU A 319 16.43 -25.69 6.88
CA LEU A 319 15.06 -26.19 6.96
C LEU A 319 14.93 -27.46 7.82
N ASP A 320 16.02 -28.20 8.00
CA ASP A 320 16.08 -29.38 8.87
C ASP A 320 16.17 -29.03 10.36
N LEU A 321 16.42 -27.76 10.71
CA LEU A 321 16.51 -27.29 12.10
C LEU A 321 15.18 -26.74 12.65
N ILE A 322 14.14 -26.64 11.82
CA ILE A 322 12.83 -26.08 12.19
C ILE A 322 11.67 -27.01 11.81
N PRO A 323 10.52 -26.95 12.52
CA PRO A 323 9.32 -27.67 12.11
C PRO A 323 8.67 -27.00 10.90
N VAL A 324 9.09 -27.38 9.69
CA VAL A 324 8.71 -26.69 8.45
C VAL A 324 7.21 -26.70 8.21
N ARG A 325 6.61 -25.52 8.06
CA ARG A 325 5.24 -25.29 7.63
C ARG A 325 5.22 -24.16 6.61
N VAL A 326 5.12 -24.52 5.34
CA VAL A 326 5.21 -23.59 4.20
C VAL A 326 3.82 -23.08 3.84
N LEU A 327 3.65 -21.76 3.74
CA LEU A 327 2.44 -21.15 3.19
C LEU A 327 2.56 -21.04 1.67
N GLN A 328 1.73 -21.77 0.94
CA GLN A 328 1.74 -21.83 -0.51
C GLN A 328 0.85 -20.71 -1.08
N MET A 329 1.47 -19.64 -1.60
CA MET A 329 0.76 -18.47 -2.19
C MET A 329 1.00 -18.27 -3.69
N ALA A 330 2.12 -18.79 -4.20
CA ALA A 330 2.47 -18.69 -5.62
C ALA A 330 1.42 -19.34 -6.52
N SER A 331 1.22 -18.82 -7.73
CA SER A 331 0.35 -19.49 -8.71
C SER A 331 0.96 -20.84 -9.11
N PHE A 332 0.08 -21.80 -9.43
CA PHE A 332 0.45 -23.15 -9.82
C PHE A 332 1.38 -23.18 -11.04
N SER A 333 1.27 -22.20 -11.94
CA SER A 333 2.06 -22.13 -13.17
C SER A 333 3.46 -21.51 -13.00
N PHE A 334 3.85 -21.13 -11.78
CA PHE A 334 5.18 -20.59 -11.49
C PHE A 334 6.07 -21.60 -10.78
N ASP A 335 7.37 -21.46 -10.98
CA ASP A 335 8.38 -22.36 -10.45
C ASP A 335 8.50 -22.28 -8.92
N VAL A 336 8.18 -21.12 -8.33
CA VAL A 336 8.05 -20.96 -6.87
C VAL A 336 7.09 -21.98 -6.25
N PHE A 337 6.01 -22.39 -6.94
CA PHE A 337 5.13 -23.48 -6.45
C PHE A 337 5.90 -24.80 -6.30
N SER A 338 6.82 -25.11 -7.22
CA SER A 338 7.71 -26.28 -7.10
C SER A 338 8.69 -26.12 -5.95
N GLY A 339 9.19 -24.91 -5.73
CA GLY A 339 10.02 -24.56 -4.59
C GLY A 339 9.32 -24.84 -3.26
N ASP A 340 8.07 -24.38 -3.12
CA ASP A 340 7.24 -24.61 -1.93
C ASP A 340 7.04 -26.11 -1.63
N LEU A 341 6.78 -26.92 -2.67
CA LEU A 341 6.71 -28.37 -2.55
C LEU A 341 8.01 -28.96 -2.00
N ALA A 342 9.16 -28.51 -2.51
CA ALA A 342 10.43 -29.03 -2.09
C ALA A 342 10.82 -28.63 -0.67
N ARG A 343 10.60 -27.36 -0.32
CA ARG A 343 10.88 -26.82 1.01
C ARG A 343 9.99 -27.48 2.06
N ALA A 344 8.73 -27.80 1.75
CA ALA A 344 7.86 -28.55 2.66
C ALA A 344 8.19 -30.05 2.66
N LEU A 345 8.00 -30.72 1.53
CA LEU A 345 7.84 -32.18 1.51
C LEU A 345 9.13 -32.93 1.79
N LEU A 346 10.28 -32.44 1.30
CA LEU A 346 11.55 -33.14 1.54
C LEU A 346 12.05 -32.98 2.98
N ASN A 347 11.56 -31.98 3.70
CA ASN A 347 11.99 -31.68 5.08
C ASN A 347 11.02 -32.26 6.13
N GLY A 348 10.09 -33.13 5.74
CA GLY A 348 9.07 -33.64 6.66
C GLY A 348 8.06 -32.57 7.07
N GLY A 349 7.97 -31.46 6.35
CA GLY A 349 7.12 -30.33 6.68
C GLY A 349 5.66 -30.50 6.25
N THR A 350 4.86 -29.46 6.52
CA THR A 350 3.49 -29.34 6.03
C THR A 350 3.37 -28.20 5.03
N LEU A 351 2.79 -28.46 3.88
CA LEU A 351 2.39 -27.44 2.91
C LEU A 351 0.95 -26.99 3.20
N VAL A 352 0.73 -25.69 3.40
CA VAL A 352 -0.59 -25.12 3.68
C VAL A 352 -1.01 -24.26 2.49
N ILE A 353 -2.07 -24.66 1.79
CA ILE A 353 -2.56 -23.95 0.61
C ILE A 353 -3.31 -22.69 1.05
N CYS A 354 -2.84 -21.52 0.61
CA CYS A 354 -3.50 -20.24 0.86
C CYS A 354 -4.62 -20.00 -0.17
N PRO A 355 -5.90 -19.89 0.24
CA PRO A 355 -7.00 -19.56 -0.67
C PRO A 355 -6.79 -18.21 -1.39
N ASP A 356 -7.28 -18.09 -2.63
CA ASP A 356 -7.08 -16.88 -3.44
C ASP A 356 -7.73 -15.63 -2.85
N ASP A 357 -8.91 -15.77 -2.24
CA ASP A 357 -9.65 -14.71 -1.56
C ASP A 357 -9.01 -14.28 -0.23
N VAL A 358 -8.30 -15.18 0.44
CA VAL A 358 -7.56 -14.89 1.68
C VAL A 358 -6.23 -14.19 1.38
N ARG A 359 -5.57 -14.53 0.27
CA ARG A 359 -4.22 -14.07 -0.07
C ARG A 359 -4.07 -12.54 -0.09
N LEU A 360 -5.11 -11.80 -0.49
CA LEU A 360 -5.08 -10.34 -0.60
C LEU A 360 -5.68 -9.61 0.61
N GLU A 361 -6.20 -10.34 1.60
CA GLU A 361 -6.91 -9.80 2.76
C GLU A 361 -6.05 -9.91 4.03
N PRO A 362 -5.35 -8.84 4.47
CA PRO A 362 -4.31 -8.94 5.51
C PRO A 362 -4.79 -9.56 6.83
N GLN A 363 -6.03 -9.27 7.23
CA GLN A 363 -6.60 -9.85 8.44
C GLN A 363 -6.85 -11.36 8.30
N GLN A 364 -7.36 -11.82 7.16
CA GLN A 364 -7.65 -13.24 6.92
C GLN A 364 -6.34 -14.03 6.73
N LEU A 365 -5.38 -13.46 6.01
CA LEU A 365 -4.06 -14.04 5.81
C LEU A 365 -3.33 -14.22 7.16
N TYR A 366 -3.40 -13.23 8.05
CA TYR A 366 -2.88 -13.36 9.41
C TYR A 366 -3.53 -14.52 10.18
N ARG A 367 -4.87 -14.61 10.18
CA ARG A 367 -5.58 -15.70 10.87
C ARG A 367 -5.15 -17.07 10.34
N LEU A 368 -4.98 -17.22 9.03
CA LEU A 368 -4.51 -18.45 8.41
C LEU A 368 -3.09 -18.80 8.88
N ILE A 369 -2.19 -17.82 8.90
CA ILE A 369 -0.80 -17.98 9.35
C ILE A 369 -0.75 -18.42 10.81
N ASP A 370 -1.51 -17.78 11.69
CA ASP A 370 -1.54 -18.12 13.12
C ASP A 370 -2.22 -19.48 13.37
N GLN A 371 -3.39 -19.71 12.79
CA GLN A 371 -4.15 -20.96 12.91
C GLN A 371 -3.30 -22.16 12.50
N HIS A 372 -2.61 -22.05 11.37
CA HIS A 372 -1.77 -23.13 10.86
C HIS A 372 -0.31 -23.02 11.28
N ARG A 373 0.06 -22.10 12.18
CA ARG A 373 1.42 -21.94 12.70
C ARG A 373 2.49 -21.98 11.61
N ILE A 374 2.31 -21.19 10.56
CA ILE A 374 3.24 -21.16 9.41
C ILE A 374 4.64 -20.77 9.89
N THR A 375 5.66 -21.46 9.39
CA THR A 375 7.07 -21.21 9.74
C THR A 375 7.91 -20.67 8.60
N PHE A 376 7.49 -20.90 7.36
CA PHE A 376 8.20 -20.47 6.16
C PHE A 376 7.22 -19.80 5.19
N MET A 377 7.60 -18.63 4.69
CA MET A 377 6.86 -17.93 3.64
C MET A 377 7.84 -17.42 2.58
N GLU A 378 7.46 -17.53 1.32
CA GLU A 378 8.10 -16.84 0.22
C GLU A 378 7.06 -15.96 -0.47
N SER A 379 7.41 -14.71 -0.75
CA SER A 379 6.48 -13.77 -1.38
C SER A 379 7.20 -12.62 -2.08
N THR A 380 6.50 -12.01 -3.03
CA THR A 380 6.95 -10.79 -3.70
C THR A 380 6.88 -9.59 -2.74
N PRO A 381 7.79 -8.61 -2.84
CA PRO A 381 7.73 -7.37 -2.06
C PRO A 381 6.37 -6.67 -2.11
N ALA A 382 5.73 -6.64 -3.28
CA ALA A 382 4.44 -5.98 -3.49
C ALA A 382 3.29 -6.53 -2.63
N LEU A 383 3.32 -7.83 -2.32
CA LEU A 383 2.31 -8.47 -1.46
C LEU A 383 2.72 -8.45 0.01
N ILE A 384 3.99 -8.73 0.28
CA ILE A 384 4.45 -8.98 1.65
C ILE A 384 4.75 -7.70 2.42
N VAL A 385 5.25 -6.63 1.79
CA VAL A 385 5.54 -5.36 2.48
C VAL A 385 4.26 -4.77 3.09
N PRO A 386 3.14 -4.63 2.34
CA PRO A 386 1.88 -4.16 2.93
C PRO A 386 1.34 -5.08 4.02
N PHE A 387 1.47 -6.40 3.85
CA PHE A 387 1.06 -7.36 4.87
C PHE A 387 1.89 -7.24 6.15
N MET A 388 3.22 -7.17 6.05
CA MET A 388 4.11 -7.02 7.19
C MET A 388 3.95 -5.64 7.85
N GLU A 389 3.62 -4.59 7.09
CA GLU A 389 3.22 -3.29 7.63
C GLU A 389 1.91 -3.41 8.43
N TYR A 390 0.92 -4.15 7.93
CA TYR A 390 -0.31 -4.45 8.67
C TYR A 390 -0.03 -5.22 9.96
N ILE A 391 0.79 -6.27 9.90
CA ILE A 391 1.22 -7.07 11.07
C ILE A 391 1.92 -6.17 12.08
N TYR A 392 2.85 -5.35 11.61
CA TYR A 392 3.52 -4.37 12.44
C TYR A 392 2.51 -3.43 13.07
N ARG A 393 1.74 -2.65 12.29
CA ARG A 393 0.74 -1.65 12.75
C ARG A 393 -0.27 -2.20 13.76
N ARG A 394 -0.72 -3.44 13.57
CA ARG A 394 -1.64 -4.12 14.49
C ARG A 394 -0.92 -4.86 15.63
N LYS A 395 0.41 -4.88 15.61
CA LYS A 395 1.33 -5.60 16.51
C LYS A 395 0.97 -7.07 16.70
N LEU A 396 0.47 -7.66 15.63
CA LEU A 396 0.11 -9.07 15.59
C LEU A 396 1.37 -9.92 15.67
N ALA A 397 1.33 -11.00 16.44
CA ALA A 397 2.48 -11.87 16.64
C ALA A 397 2.62 -12.86 15.48
N LEU A 398 3.80 -12.94 14.87
CA LEU A 398 4.17 -13.95 13.86
C LEU A 398 5.16 -14.98 14.41
N GLN A 399 5.06 -15.34 15.69
CA GLN A 399 6.06 -16.14 16.40
C GLN A 399 6.40 -17.49 15.75
N SER A 400 5.44 -18.07 15.01
CA SER A 400 5.67 -19.32 14.29
C SER A 400 6.57 -19.11 13.07
N VAL A 401 6.51 -17.95 12.40
CA VAL A 401 7.29 -17.65 11.21
C VAL A 401 8.76 -17.53 11.60
N LYS A 402 9.61 -18.35 10.99
CA LYS A 402 11.06 -18.41 11.21
C LYS A 402 11.85 -17.87 10.03
N ILE A 403 11.29 -17.96 8.84
CA ILE A 403 11.97 -17.57 7.60
C ILE A 403 10.96 -16.89 6.69
N LEU A 404 11.31 -15.68 6.25
CA LEU A 404 10.64 -14.94 5.20
C LEU A 404 11.61 -14.74 4.04
N VAL A 405 11.28 -15.33 2.89
CA VAL A 405 12.01 -15.12 1.64
C VAL A 405 11.29 -14.08 0.80
N LEU A 406 12.02 -13.06 0.38
CA LEU A 406 11.61 -11.99 -0.51
C LEU A 406 12.25 -12.27 -1.86
N GLY A 407 11.44 -12.44 -2.90
CA GLY A 407 11.96 -12.83 -4.21
C GLY A 407 11.05 -12.41 -5.36
N SER A 408 11.42 -12.82 -6.57
CA SER A 408 10.69 -12.57 -7.83
C SER A 408 10.56 -11.09 -8.29
N ASP A 409 10.82 -10.10 -7.42
CA ASP A 409 10.85 -8.68 -7.77
C ASP A 409 11.91 -7.91 -6.96
N MET A 410 12.25 -6.68 -7.39
CA MET A 410 13.12 -5.81 -6.60
C MET A 410 12.40 -5.32 -5.34
N ILE A 411 13.13 -5.25 -4.23
CA ILE A 411 12.69 -4.56 -3.01
C ILE A 411 13.46 -3.25 -2.84
N LYS A 412 12.77 -2.19 -2.44
CA LYS A 412 13.41 -0.92 -2.10
C LYS A 412 14.29 -1.12 -0.87
N SER A 413 15.49 -0.53 -0.86
CA SER A 413 16.43 -0.61 0.29
C SER A 413 15.74 -0.27 1.61
N GLN A 414 15.02 0.85 1.64
CA GLN A 414 14.27 1.27 2.81
C GLN A 414 13.30 0.19 3.32
N ASP A 415 12.53 -0.44 2.43
CA ASP A 415 11.53 -1.45 2.81
C ASP A 415 12.20 -2.72 3.35
N PHE A 416 13.29 -3.19 2.72
CA PHE A 416 14.02 -4.37 3.17
C PHE A 416 14.62 -4.17 4.56
N TYR A 417 15.35 -3.07 4.77
CA TYR A 417 15.97 -2.79 6.07
C TYR A 417 14.92 -2.46 7.13
N THR A 418 13.79 -1.86 6.76
CA THR A 418 12.64 -1.68 7.67
C THR A 418 12.06 -3.03 8.10
N LEU A 419 11.89 -3.99 7.19
CA LEU A 419 11.47 -5.35 7.54
C LEU A 419 12.49 -6.03 8.46
N HIS A 420 13.78 -5.91 8.11
CA HIS A 420 14.89 -6.49 8.86
C HIS A 420 14.99 -5.94 10.28
N GLU A 421 14.89 -4.62 10.45
CA GLU A 421 14.85 -3.95 11.76
C GLU A 421 13.67 -4.44 12.60
N ARG A 422 12.47 -4.50 12.00
CA ARG A 422 11.22 -4.79 12.73
C ARG A 422 11.02 -6.26 13.05
N PHE A 423 11.52 -7.16 12.20
CA PHE A 423 11.22 -8.59 12.28
C PHE A 423 12.46 -9.50 12.23
N GLY A 424 13.64 -8.99 11.87
CA GLY A 424 14.87 -9.77 11.71
C GLY A 424 15.38 -10.45 12.99
N LYS A 425 14.95 -9.96 14.16
CA LYS A 425 15.21 -10.59 15.47
C LYS A 425 14.32 -11.82 15.72
N GLU A 426 13.13 -11.87 15.12
CA GLU A 426 12.14 -12.94 15.30
C GLU A 426 12.22 -14.01 14.20
N MET A 427 12.63 -13.60 13.00
CA MET A 427 12.72 -14.45 11.81
C MET A 427 13.87 -14.00 10.90
N ARG A 428 14.42 -14.94 10.15
CA ARG A 428 15.40 -14.67 9.08
C ARG A 428 14.69 -14.03 7.89
N ILE A 429 15.19 -12.91 7.40
CA ILE A 429 14.67 -12.22 6.21
C ILE A 429 15.72 -12.32 5.12
N ILE A 430 15.34 -12.97 4.03
CA ILE A 430 16.26 -13.34 2.96
C ILE A 430 15.78 -12.71 1.66
N ASN A 431 16.63 -11.93 1.00
CA ASN A 431 16.38 -11.49 -0.38
C ASN A 431 16.96 -12.54 -1.33
N SER A 432 16.11 -13.24 -2.08
CA SER A 432 16.54 -14.24 -3.06
C SER A 432 16.48 -13.69 -4.48
N TYR A 433 17.39 -14.18 -5.32
CA TYR A 433 17.37 -13.92 -6.75
C TYR A 433 17.54 -15.22 -7.50
N GLY A 434 16.75 -15.37 -8.55
CA GLY A 434 16.92 -16.42 -9.53
C GLY A 434 15.98 -16.23 -10.72
N VAL A 435 16.09 -17.17 -11.64
CA VAL A 435 15.38 -17.22 -12.91
C VAL A 435 14.96 -18.66 -13.16
N THR A 436 13.84 -18.86 -13.85
CA THR A 436 13.34 -20.21 -14.16
C THR A 436 14.36 -21.06 -14.90
N GLU A 437 15.16 -20.46 -15.77
CA GLU A 437 16.25 -21.12 -16.51
C GLU A 437 17.43 -21.59 -15.63
N ALA A 438 17.49 -21.16 -14.36
CA ALA A 438 18.45 -21.59 -13.35
C ALA A 438 17.76 -22.19 -12.11
N THR A 439 16.50 -22.64 -12.25
CA THR A 439 15.71 -23.33 -11.23
C THR A 439 15.41 -22.48 -9.99
N ILE A 440 14.43 -21.59 -10.11
CA ILE A 440 13.79 -20.83 -9.00
C ILE A 440 14.73 -19.79 -8.39
N ASP A 441 15.58 -20.16 -7.42
CA ASP A 441 16.54 -19.28 -6.75
C ASP A 441 17.97 -19.74 -7.04
N SER A 442 18.87 -18.80 -7.26
CA SER A 442 20.28 -19.04 -7.59
C SER A 442 21.24 -18.32 -6.63
N SER A 443 20.83 -17.22 -6.02
CA SER A 443 21.58 -16.52 -4.97
C SER A 443 20.67 -16.04 -3.86
N TYR A 444 21.27 -15.68 -2.73
CA TYR A 444 20.57 -15.13 -1.59
C TYR A 444 21.42 -14.09 -0.88
N TYR A 445 20.74 -13.10 -0.31
CA TYR A 445 21.31 -12.11 0.59
C TYR A 445 20.54 -12.14 1.91
N GLU A 446 21.28 -12.16 3.00
CA GLU A 446 20.75 -12.03 4.36
C GLU A 446 21.62 -10.99 5.04
N ALA A 447 21.00 -9.90 5.49
CA ALA A 447 21.72 -8.82 6.15
C ALA A 447 22.13 -9.24 7.56
N GLU A 448 23.25 -8.71 8.06
CA GLU A 448 23.60 -8.86 9.46
C GLU A 448 22.81 -7.86 10.32
N MET A 449 22.47 -8.22 11.56
CA MET A 449 21.75 -7.31 12.49
C MET A 449 22.49 -5.98 12.72
N SER A 450 23.82 -5.97 12.61
CA SER A 450 24.67 -4.80 12.76
C SER A 450 24.88 -4.01 11.47
N GLU A 451 24.34 -4.47 10.34
CA GLU A 451 24.53 -3.81 9.05
C GLU A 451 23.63 -2.56 8.95
N GLU A 452 24.23 -1.41 8.65
CA GLU A 452 23.48 -0.17 8.43
C GLU A 452 22.77 -0.18 7.07
N PRO A 453 21.61 0.50 6.94
CA PRO A 453 20.93 0.62 5.66
C PRO A 453 21.83 1.24 4.60
N ARG A 454 21.97 0.57 3.46
CA ARG A 454 22.71 1.10 2.31
C ARG A 454 21.85 2.14 1.58
N GLU A 455 22.42 3.28 1.20
CA GLU A 455 21.73 4.28 0.35
C GLU A 455 21.38 3.72 -1.05
N ASP A 456 22.10 2.69 -1.50
CA ASP A 456 21.90 1.95 -2.76
C ASP A 456 20.85 0.81 -2.66
N ASP A 457 20.56 0.14 -3.79
CA ASP A 457 19.70 -1.06 -3.87
C ASP A 457 20.21 -2.25 -3.01
N VAL A 458 19.27 -3.07 -2.52
CA VAL A 458 19.56 -4.30 -1.75
C VAL A 458 20.32 -5.32 -2.63
N PRO A 459 21.46 -5.86 -2.18
CA PRO A 459 22.18 -6.89 -2.93
C PRO A 459 21.31 -8.13 -3.19
N ILE A 460 21.59 -8.79 -4.32
CA ILE A 460 21.10 -10.16 -4.59
C ILE A 460 22.02 -11.23 -3.98
N GLY A 461 23.08 -10.79 -3.31
CA GLY A 461 23.87 -11.58 -2.37
C GLY A 461 24.87 -12.51 -3.02
N VAL A 462 25.02 -13.70 -2.45
CA VAL A 462 26.04 -14.68 -2.84
C VAL A 462 25.39 -15.89 -3.53
N PRO A 463 26.10 -16.60 -4.43
CA PRO A 463 25.54 -17.78 -5.09
C PRO A 463 25.23 -18.91 -4.10
N LEU A 464 24.16 -19.65 -4.38
CA LEU A 464 23.79 -20.85 -3.62
C LEU A 464 24.83 -21.98 -3.80
N PRO A 465 24.83 -23.01 -2.92
CA PRO A 465 25.69 -24.19 -3.07
C PRO A 465 25.69 -24.80 -4.47
N ASN A 466 26.87 -24.93 -5.07
CA ASN A 466 27.15 -25.38 -6.45
C ASN A 466 26.44 -24.56 -7.54
N VAL A 467 26.22 -23.28 -7.28
CA VAL A 467 25.91 -22.26 -8.29
C VAL A 467 27.14 -21.39 -8.49
N GLN A 468 27.45 -21.05 -9.74
CA GLN A 468 28.48 -20.08 -10.08
C GLN A 468 27.83 -18.87 -10.75
N MET A 469 28.36 -17.69 -10.50
CA MET A 469 27.90 -16.45 -11.11
C MET A 469 29.06 -15.68 -11.72
N TYR A 470 28.86 -15.13 -12.91
CA TYR A 470 29.86 -14.37 -13.62
C TYR A 470 29.26 -13.08 -14.17
N VAL A 471 29.98 -11.97 -14.04
CA VAL A 471 29.59 -10.67 -14.58
C VAL A 471 30.48 -10.37 -15.78
N LEU A 472 29.91 -10.41 -16.98
CA LEU A 472 30.66 -10.31 -18.23
C LEU A 472 30.30 -9.05 -19.02
N ASN A 473 31.26 -8.54 -19.79
CA ASN A 473 31.01 -7.50 -20.77
C ASN A 473 30.47 -8.09 -22.10
N LYS A 474 30.17 -7.22 -23.07
CA LYS A 474 29.69 -7.61 -24.40
C LYS A 474 30.65 -8.52 -25.18
N ASP A 475 31.94 -8.43 -24.88
CA ASP A 475 33.04 -9.20 -25.49
C ASP A 475 33.35 -10.49 -24.68
N LYS A 476 32.46 -10.85 -23.74
CA LYS A 476 32.55 -12.05 -22.87
C LYS A 476 33.74 -12.06 -21.91
N GLN A 477 34.30 -10.90 -21.58
CA GLN A 477 35.35 -10.76 -20.57
C GLN A 477 34.75 -10.46 -19.20
N VAL A 478 35.40 -10.94 -18.14
CA VAL A 478 35.01 -10.71 -16.75
C VAL A 478 35.15 -9.22 -16.40
N GLN A 479 34.16 -8.66 -15.71
CA GLN A 479 34.18 -7.28 -15.25
C GLN A 479 34.84 -7.13 -13.87
N PRO A 480 35.57 -6.02 -13.62
CA PRO A 480 36.13 -5.73 -12.30
C PRO A 480 35.07 -5.57 -11.21
N ILE A 481 35.50 -5.69 -9.95
CA ILE A 481 34.66 -5.43 -8.79
C ILE A 481 34.17 -3.97 -8.86
N GLY A 482 32.85 -3.79 -8.73
CA GLY A 482 32.15 -2.49 -8.83
C GLY A 482 31.73 -2.09 -10.24
N VAL A 483 32.15 -2.84 -11.28
CA VAL A 483 31.81 -2.54 -12.68
C VAL A 483 30.63 -3.39 -13.13
N PHE A 484 29.59 -2.73 -13.64
CA PHE A 484 28.42 -3.42 -14.14
C PHE A 484 28.67 -4.17 -15.46
N GLY A 485 28.16 -5.40 -15.52
CA GLY A 485 28.11 -6.22 -16.72
C GLY A 485 26.84 -7.08 -16.74
N GLU A 486 26.75 -7.96 -17.73
CA GLU A 486 25.69 -8.94 -17.85
C GLU A 486 25.96 -10.15 -16.96
N LEU A 487 24.95 -10.58 -16.20
CA LEU A 487 25.04 -11.71 -15.28
C LEU A 487 24.84 -13.04 -16.01
N TYR A 488 25.72 -14.00 -15.74
CA TYR A 488 25.68 -15.38 -16.21
C TYR A 488 25.63 -16.32 -15.01
N ILE A 489 24.78 -17.35 -15.08
CA ILE A 489 24.60 -18.32 -14.00
C ILE A 489 25.04 -19.71 -14.48
N GLY A 490 25.98 -20.32 -13.78
CA GLY A 490 26.47 -21.67 -13.99
C GLY A 490 26.10 -22.62 -12.85
N GLY A 491 26.44 -23.89 -13.03
CA GLY A 491 26.34 -24.91 -11.99
C GLY A 491 25.07 -25.74 -12.04
N ALA A 492 24.76 -26.39 -10.92
CA ALA A 492 23.81 -27.50 -10.89
C ALA A 492 22.34 -27.10 -11.13
N GLY A 493 21.99 -25.83 -10.85
CA GLY A 493 20.64 -25.28 -11.06
C GLY A 493 20.29 -24.99 -12.52
N VAL A 494 21.28 -24.97 -13.44
CA VAL A 494 21.04 -24.60 -14.85
C VAL A 494 20.12 -25.61 -15.54
N ALA A 495 19.04 -25.09 -16.12
CA ALA A 495 18.03 -25.84 -16.85
C ALA A 495 18.60 -26.51 -18.12
N LYS A 496 17.78 -27.36 -18.74
CA LYS A 496 18.17 -28.04 -19.98
C LYS A 496 18.15 -27.14 -21.19
N GLY A 497 17.27 -26.16 -21.19
CA GLY A 497 17.03 -25.26 -22.32
C GLY A 497 15.56 -24.94 -22.46
N TYR A 498 15.20 -24.48 -23.65
CA TYR A 498 13.83 -24.19 -24.03
C TYR A 498 13.24 -25.31 -24.89
N TRP A 499 12.09 -25.84 -24.46
CA TRP A 499 11.35 -26.90 -25.13
C TRP A 499 11.05 -26.51 -26.58
N GLY A 500 11.42 -27.37 -27.52
CA GLY A 500 11.16 -27.18 -28.95
C GLY A 500 11.95 -26.02 -29.61
N GLN A 501 12.89 -25.39 -28.89
CA GLN A 501 13.58 -24.17 -29.34
C GLN A 501 15.12 -24.31 -29.21
N PRO A 502 15.77 -25.14 -30.05
CA PRO A 502 17.20 -25.40 -29.97
C PRO A 502 18.06 -24.15 -30.24
N GLU A 503 17.69 -23.33 -31.22
CA GLU A 503 18.45 -22.11 -31.55
C GLU A 503 18.45 -21.10 -30.39
N LEU A 504 17.29 -20.88 -29.76
CA LEU A 504 17.18 -20.02 -28.57
C LEU A 504 17.94 -20.62 -27.38
N THR A 505 17.97 -21.96 -27.28
CA THR A 505 18.73 -22.66 -26.25
C THR A 505 20.23 -22.44 -26.45
N GLU A 506 20.76 -22.59 -27.66
CA GLU A 506 22.19 -22.39 -27.94
C GLU A 506 22.65 -20.94 -27.69
N ASP A 507 21.79 -19.95 -27.98
CA ASP A 507 22.11 -18.54 -27.71
C ASP A 507 22.11 -18.20 -26.20
N ALA A 508 21.13 -18.74 -25.45
CA ALA A 508 20.96 -18.42 -24.03
C ALA A 508 21.78 -19.33 -23.09
N PHE A 509 22.07 -20.57 -23.49
CA PHE A 509 22.79 -21.57 -22.71
C PHE A 509 24.09 -21.94 -23.42
N SER A 510 25.18 -21.26 -23.04
CA SER A 510 26.48 -21.38 -23.72
C SER A 510 27.64 -21.36 -22.72
N ASP A 511 28.85 -21.64 -23.19
CA ASP A 511 30.08 -21.55 -22.38
C ASP A 511 30.96 -20.40 -22.88
N PRO A 512 30.63 -19.14 -22.54
CA PRO A 512 31.38 -17.97 -23.00
C PRO A 512 32.80 -17.90 -22.42
N LEU A 513 33.05 -18.57 -21.29
CA LEU A 513 34.34 -18.56 -20.59
C LEU A 513 35.22 -19.77 -20.95
N GLN A 514 34.71 -20.71 -21.76
CA GLN A 514 35.38 -21.94 -22.16
C GLN A 514 35.81 -22.81 -20.96
N THR A 515 35.00 -22.83 -19.90
CA THR A 515 35.26 -23.61 -18.68
C THR A 515 34.89 -25.10 -18.82
N GLY A 516 34.17 -25.45 -19.89
CA GLY A 516 33.55 -26.76 -20.10
C GLY A 516 32.15 -26.88 -19.46
N GLU A 517 31.63 -25.81 -18.88
CA GLU A 517 30.33 -25.78 -18.21
C GLU A 517 29.35 -24.86 -18.94
N THR A 518 28.08 -25.28 -18.99
CA THR A 518 27.02 -24.46 -19.60
C THR A 518 26.57 -23.38 -18.63
N LEU A 519 26.68 -22.11 -19.05
CA LEU A 519 26.18 -20.95 -18.35
C LEU A 519 24.87 -20.47 -18.99
N TYR A 520 23.91 -20.07 -18.17
CA TYR A 520 22.72 -19.36 -18.61
C TYR A 520 22.97 -17.85 -18.61
N ARG A 521 22.72 -17.22 -19.75
CA ARG A 521 22.76 -15.77 -19.96
C ARG A 521 21.44 -15.14 -19.49
N THR A 522 21.48 -14.37 -18.41
CA THR A 522 20.26 -13.89 -17.73
C THR A 522 19.57 -12.70 -18.41
N GLY A 523 20.36 -11.86 -19.10
CA GLY A 523 19.93 -10.53 -19.57
C GLY A 523 19.88 -9.47 -18.46
N ASP A 524 20.34 -9.79 -17.24
CA ASP A 524 20.35 -8.91 -16.08
C ASP A 524 21.70 -8.19 -15.92
N GLN A 525 21.66 -6.94 -15.47
CA GLN A 525 22.84 -6.12 -15.19
C GLN A 525 23.19 -6.19 -13.70
N ALA A 526 24.40 -6.64 -13.38
CA ALA A 526 24.90 -6.77 -12.03
C ALA A 526 26.39 -6.40 -11.92
N CYS A 527 26.89 -6.19 -10.70
CA CYS A 527 28.31 -6.06 -10.41
C CYS A 527 28.66 -6.74 -9.09
N TRP A 528 29.87 -7.28 -8.99
CA TRP A 528 30.42 -7.75 -7.72
C TRP A 528 30.77 -6.57 -6.81
N LEU A 529 30.50 -6.72 -5.52
CA LEU A 529 31.00 -5.84 -4.47
C LEU A 529 32.26 -6.44 -3.84
N PRO A 530 33.10 -5.64 -3.16
CA PRO A 530 34.36 -6.13 -2.57
C PRO A 530 34.19 -7.23 -1.53
N ASP A 531 33.02 -7.32 -0.90
CA ASP A 531 32.65 -8.35 0.09
C ASP A 531 32.23 -9.68 -0.55
N GLY A 532 32.19 -9.76 -1.88
CA GLY A 532 31.74 -10.95 -2.61
C GLY A 532 30.22 -11.07 -2.73
N THR A 533 29.45 -10.02 -2.43
CA THR A 533 28.02 -9.95 -2.74
C THR A 533 27.79 -9.33 -4.12
N LEU A 534 26.70 -9.72 -4.79
CA LEU A 534 26.28 -9.15 -6.07
C LEU A 534 25.26 -8.05 -5.86
N ARG A 535 25.50 -6.90 -6.48
CA ARG A 535 24.52 -5.81 -6.61
C ARG A 535 23.83 -5.92 -7.96
N PHE A 536 22.50 -5.85 -7.94
CA PHE A 536 21.65 -5.84 -9.13
C PHE A 536 21.30 -4.39 -9.50
N LYS A 537 21.23 -4.07 -10.79
CA LYS A 537 20.86 -2.73 -11.28
C LYS A 537 19.56 -2.71 -12.08
N GLY A 538 19.18 -3.84 -12.66
CA GLY A 538 18.06 -3.92 -13.60
C GLY A 538 18.39 -4.81 -14.79
N ARG A 539 17.56 -4.74 -15.83
CA ARG A 539 17.72 -5.54 -17.05
C ARG A 539 18.47 -4.77 -18.14
N ILE A 540 19.23 -5.51 -18.95
CA ILE A 540 19.89 -4.99 -20.16
C ILE A 540 18.91 -5.04 -21.34
N ASP A 541 18.01 -6.01 -21.34
CA ASP A 541 17.02 -6.22 -22.39
C ASP A 541 15.68 -5.50 -22.12
N LYS A 542 14.70 -5.74 -23.00
CA LYS A 542 13.36 -5.12 -22.95
C LYS A 542 12.38 -5.84 -22.02
N GLN A 543 12.82 -6.87 -21.29
CA GLN A 543 11.96 -7.54 -20.31
C GLN A 543 11.81 -6.67 -19.08
N VAL A 544 10.68 -6.82 -18.43
CA VAL A 544 10.33 -6.04 -17.25
C VAL A 544 9.76 -6.96 -16.17
N LYS A 545 10.06 -6.66 -14.91
CA LYS A 545 9.42 -7.30 -13.76
C LYS A 545 8.30 -6.40 -13.28
N ILE A 546 7.07 -6.90 -13.28
CA ILE A 546 5.88 -6.16 -12.85
C ILE A 546 5.11 -7.04 -11.88
N ARG A 547 4.98 -6.61 -10.63
CA ARG A 547 4.23 -7.32 -9.57
C ARG A 547 4.69 -8.78 -9.40
N GLY A 548 6.00 -9.01 -9.49
CA GLY A 548 6.61 -10.35 -9.43
C GLY A 548 6.49 -11.19 -10.70
N TYR A 549 5.93 -10.67 -11.79
CA TYR A 549 5.87 -11.36 -13.08
C TYR A 549 7.01 -10.91 -13.98
N ARG A 550 7.78 -11.86 -14.53
CA ARG A 550 8.73 -11.60 -15.61
C ARG A 550 7.95 -11.53 -16.92
N ILE A 551 7.93 -10.35 -17.53
CA ILE A 551 7.13 -10.06 -18.73
C ILE A 551 8.03 -9.57 -19.85
N GLU A 552 7.87 -10.21 -21.01
CA GLU A 552 8.44 -9.75 -22.27
C GLU A 552 7.49 -8.76 -22.92
N THR A 553 7.89 -7.50 -23.01
CA THR A 553 7.12 -6.48 -23.73
C THR A 553 6.85 -6.89 -25.18
N GLY A 554 7.75 -7.66 -25.79
CA GLY A 554 7.61 -8.24 -27.13
C GLY A 554 6.47 -9.25 -27.32
N GLU A 555 6.07 -10.00 -26.28
CA GLU A 555 4.89 -10.90 -26.32
C GLU A 555 3.62 -10.08 -26.51
N ILE A 556 3.52 -8.99 -25.76
CA ILE A 556 2.40 -8.08 -25.84
C ILE A 556 2.42 -7.34 -27.19
N GLU A 557 3.58 -6.84 -27.63
CA GLU A 557 3.76 -6.23 -28.96
C GLU A 557 3.33 -7.18 -30.09
N SER A 558 3.67 -8.47 -29.99
CA SER A 558 3.34 -9.45 -31.02
C SER A 558 1.85 -9.76 -31.08
N VAL A 559 1.18 -9.89 -29.92
CA VAL A 559 -0.28 -10.04 -29.88
C VAL A 559 -0.97 -8.78 -30.41
N LEU A 560 -0.47 -7.58 -30.05
CA LEU A 560 -0.95 -6.31 -30.61
C LEU A 560 -0.82 -6.29 -32.14
N LEU A 561 0.32 -6.70 -32.70
CA LEU A 561 0.57 -6.72 -34.14
C LEU A 561 -0.24 -7.77 -34.91
N LYS A 562 -0.70 -8.85 -34.26
CA LYS A 562 -1.65 -9.81 -34.87
C LYS A 562 -3.01 -9.18 -35.12
N HIS A 563 -3.37 -8.15 -34.36
CA HIS A 563 -4.64 -7.48 -34.51
C HIS A 563 -4.67 -6.71 -35.84
N GLY A 564 -5.68 -6.99 -36.69
CA GLY A 564 -5.73 -6.47 -38.07
C GLY A 564 -5.65 -4.93 -38.18
N GLN A 565 -6.03 -4.22 -37.10
CA GLN A 565 -6.04 -2.76 -37.01
C GLN A 565 -4.73 -2.12 -36.51
N VAL A 566 -3.70 -2.89 -36.19
CA VAL A 566 -2.40 -2.37 -35.73
C VAL A 566 -1.37 -2.48 -36.84
N GLU A 567 -0.65 -1.38 -37.11
CA GLU A 567 0.46 -1.34 -38.07
C GLU A 567 1.81 -1.48 -37.36
N GLU A 568 2.00 -0.76 -36.26
CA GLU A 568 3.19 -0.85 -35.41
C GLU A 568 2.79 -0.90 -33.93
N ALA A 569 3.59 -1.57 -33.10
CA ALA A 569 3.37 -1.64 -31.66
C ALA A 569 4.70 -1.59 -30.88
N ALA A 570 4.68 -0.93 -29.73
CA ALA A 570 5.79 -0.85 -28.80
C ALA A 570 5.24 -0.87 -27.37
N VAL A 571 5.76 -1.72 -26.51
CA VAL A 571 5.34 -1.81 -25.10
C VAL A 571 6.53 -1.42 -24.20
N THR A 572 6.28 -0.61 -23.19
CA THR A 572 7.26 -0.12 -22.22
C THR A 572 6.66 -0.09 -20.81
N VAL A 573 7.46 0.31 -19.83
CA VAL A 573 7.04 0.47 -18.44
C VAL A 573 6.97 1.94 -18.07
N MET A 574 5.86 2.33 -17.45
CA MET A 574 5.67 3.62 -16.81
C MET A 574 5.66 3.44 -15.29
N LYS A 575 6.13 4.45 -14.55
CA LYS A 575 6.02 4.51 -13.09
C LYS A 575 4.91 5.49 -12.71
N ASP A 576 4.04 5.12 -11.78
CA ASP A 576 3.06 6.05 -11.19
C ASP A 576 3.70 7.00 -10.17
N ALA A 577 2.90 7.90 -9.57
CA ALA A 577 3.36 8.92 -8.62
C ALA A 577 4.02 8.31 -7.36
N GLU A 578 3.66 7.07 -7.03
CA GLU A 578 4.20 6.27 -5.93
C GLU A 578 5.43 5.42 -6.36
N GLY A 579 5.78 5.47 -7.65
CA GLY A 579 6.94 4.81 -8.24
C GLY A 579 6.73 3.34 -8.62
N GLN A 580 5.49 2.83 -8.64
CA GLN A 580 5.19 1.46 -9.06
C GLN A 580 5.22 1.31 -10.58
N ALA A 581 5.87 0.25 -11.04
CA ALA A 581 5.98 -0.08 -12.46
C ALA A 581 4.68 -0.65 -13.03
N ARG A 582 4.21 -0.11 -14.16
CA ARG A 582 3.02 -0.53 -14.92
C ARG A 582 3.33 -0.64 -16.42
N LEU A 583 2.65 -1.53 -17.13
CA LEU A 583 2.84 -1.71 -18.58
C LEU A 583 2.08 -0.64 -19.38
N ALA A 584 2.71 -0.07 -20.41
CA ALA A 584 2.08 0.84 -21.36
C ALA A 584 2.36 0.36 -22.79
N ALA A 585 1.31 0.19 -23.57
CA ALA A 585 1.39 -0.15 -24.99
C ALA A 585 1.20 1.11 -25.84
N TYR A 586 2.06 1.31 -26.81
CA TYR A 586 1.99 2.33 -27.84
C TYR A 586 1.71 1.62 -29.16
N VAL A 587 0.73 2.11 -29.92
CA VAL A 587 0.32 1.49 -31.18
C VAL A 587 0.18 2.55 -32.27
N VAL A 588 0.58 2.22 -33.49
CA VAL A 588 0.21 2.99 -34.69
C VAL A 588 -0.98 2.26 -35.31
N PRO A 589 -2.20 2.79 -35.18
CA PRO A 589 -3.38 2.09 -35.65
C PRO A 589 -3.66 2.40 -37.14
N LYS A 590 -4.15 1.42 -37.90
CA LYS A 590 -4.53 1.60 -39.32
C LYS A 590 -5.80 2.42 -39.49
N GLU A 591 -6.69 2.37 -38.50
CA GLU A 591 -7.92 3.15 -38.38
C GLU A 591 -7.98 3.77 -36.96
N ALA A 592 -8.71 4.86 -36.76
CA ALA A 592 -8.64 5.65 -35.51
C ALA A 592 -9.20 4.96 -34.25
N ASP A 593 -9.84 3.79 -34.36
CA ASP A 593 -10.51 3.13 -33.23
C ASP A 593 -9.64 2.05 -32.58
N ILE A 594 -9.08 2.37 -31.41
CA ILE A 594 -8.27 1.46 -30.58
C ILE A 594 -9.07 0.74 -29.48
N SER A 595 -10.37 0.98 -29.35
CA SER A 595 -11.20 0.48 -28.24
C SER A 595 -11.32 -1.05 -28.21
N SER A 596 -11.28 -1.70 -29.38
CA SER A 596 -11.36 -3.17 -29.52
C SER A 596 -10.06 -3.91 -29.18
N LEU A 597 -8.90 -3.23 -29.16
CA LEU A 597 -7.62 -3.89 -28.90
C LEU A 597 -7.57 -4.52 -27.51
N ARG A 598 -8.05 -3.82 -26.48
CA ARG A 598 -7.99 -4.31 -25.10
C ARG A 598 -8.76 -5.63 -24.95
N GLN A 599 -9.94 -5.74 -25.56
CA GLN A 599 -10.74 -6.95 -25.54
C GLN A 599 -10.07 -8.11 -26.29
N SER A 600 -9.39 -7.83 -27.42
CA SER A 600 -8.60 -8.83 -28.13
C SER A 600 -7.40 -9.31 -27.32
N LEU A 601 -6.71 -8.41 -26.61
CA LEU A 601 -5.58 -8.78 -25.74
C LEU A 601 -6.01 -9.68 -24.59
N MET A 602 -7.15 -9.40 -23.94
CA MET A 602 -7.67 -10.22 -22.83
C MET A 602 -7.99 -11.66 -23.23
N GLN A 603 -8.22 -11.93 -24.52
CA GLN A 603 -8.47 -13.29 -25.02
C GLN A 603 -7.18 -14.11 -25.17
N GLU A 604 -6.04 -13.48 -25.43
CA GLU A 604 -4.75 -14.16 -25.66
C GLU A 604 -3.75 -14.02 -24.49
N LEU A 605 -3.84 -12.93 -23.72
CA LEU A 605 -2.90 -12.59 -22.66
C LEU A 605 -3.51 -12.75 -21.26
N PRO A 606 -2.74 -13.27 -20.29
CA PRO A 606 -3.18 -13.34 -18.90
C PRO A 606 -3.23 -11.93 -18.27
N ALA A 607 -4.02 -11.77 -17.21
CA ALA A 607 -4.29 -10.47 -16.58
C ALA A 607 -3.03 -9.68 -16.20
N TYR A 608 -1.94 -10.34 -15.77
CA TYR A 608 -0.69 -9.68 -15.39
C TYR A 608 0.11 -9.12 -16.58
N MET A 609 -0.14 -9.59 -17.81
CA MET A 609 0.48 -9.07 -19.04
C MET A 609 -0.32 -7.96 -19.70
N MET A 610 -1.51 -7.63 -19.17
CA MET A 610 -2.35 -6.60 -19.75
C MET A 610 -1.72 -5.22 -19.55
N PRO A 611 -1.50 -4.43 -20.63
CA PRO A 611 -1.10 -3.04 -20.49
C PRO A 611 -2.08 -2.26 -19.63
N SER A 612 -1.55 -1.52 -18.67
CA SER A 612 -2.32 -0.53 -17.94
C SER A 612 -2.79 0.56 -18.90
N HIS A 613 -2.03 0.95 -19.94
CA HIS A 613 -2.48 1.95 -20.91
C HIS A 613 -2.23 1.47 -22.36
N ILE A 614 -3.09 1.89 -23.30
CA ILE A 614 -2.91 1.67 -24.76
C ILE A 614 -3.00 3.02 -25.48
N ILE A 615 -1.87 3.52 -25.98
CA ILE A 615 -1.68 4.86 -26.51
C ILE A 615 -1.53 4.80 -28.04
N GLY A 616 -2.42 5.49 -28.76
CA GLY A 616 -2.31 5.64 -30.22
C GLY A 616 -1.28 6.71 -30.59
N LEU A 617 -0.40 6.40 -31.55
CA LEU A 617 0.55 7.34 -32.14
C LEU A 617 0.31 7.47 -33.64
N ASP A 618 0.54 8.67 -34.19
CA ASP A 618 0.52 8.90 -35.65
C ASP A 618 1.66 8.16 -36.36
N SER A 619 2.80 8.00 -35.69
CA SER A 619 3.96 7.24 -36.17
C SER A 619 4.87 6.88 -34.99
N MET A 620 5.60 5.77 -35.09
CA MET A 620 6.59 5.43 -34.07
C MET A 620 7.80 6.36 -34.12
N PRO A 621 8.30 6.86 -32.97
CA PRO A 621 9.53 7.63 -32.94
C PRO A 621 10.70 6.75 -33.38
N LEU A 622 11.51 7.25 -34.31
CA LEU A 622 12.68 6.56 -34.84
C LEU A 622 13.95 7.31 -34.47
N THR A 623 14.98 6.57 -34.07
CA THR A 623 16.36 7.05 -33.98
C THR A 623 16.87 7.52 -35.35
N LEU A 624 17.97 8.29 -35.37
CA LEU A 624 18.65 8.75 -36.60
C LEU A 624 19.02 7.62 -37.59
N ASN A 625 19.06 6.36 -37.11
CA ASN A 625 19.34 5.17 -37.92
C ASN A 625 18.06 4.42 -38.37
N GLY A 626 16.87 5.00 -38.18
CA GLY A 626 15.59 4.42 -38.59
C GLY A 626 15.08 3.27 -37.71
N LYS A 627 15.61 3.10 -36.49
CA LYS A 627 15.11 2.11 -35.51
C LYS A 627 14.18 2.77 -34.49
N LEU A 628 13.14 2.07 -34.04
CA LEU A 628 12.24 2.50 -32.96
C LEU A 628 13.02 3.02 -31.74
N ASP A 629 12.73 4.25 -31.33
CA ASP A 629 13.28 4.91 -30.14
C ASP A 629 12.27 4.88 -28.99
N LYS A 630 12.36 3.84 -28.14
CA LYS A 630 11.47 3.70 -26.97
C LYS A 630 11.67 4.79 -25.92
N SER A 631 12.83 5.46 -25.89
CA SER A 631 13.11 6.54 -24.92
C SER A 631 12.49 7.87 -25.35
N ALA A 632 12.19 8.02 -26.64
CA ALA A 632 11.48 9.16 -27.20
C ALA A 632 9.96 8.94 -27.27
N LEU A 633 9.44 7.83 -26.73
CA LEU A 633 7.99 7.66 -26.55
C LEU A 633 7.51 8.72 -25.55
N PRO A 634 6.41 9.44 -25.86
CA PRO A 634 5.96 10.57 -25.05
C PRO A 634 5.64 10.13 -23.62
N ALA A 635 6.18 10.87 -22.65
CA ALA A 635 5.98 10.66 -21.21
C ALA A 635 4.78 11.44 -20.64
N GLU A 636 3.99 12.09 -21.51
CA GLU A 636 2.99 13.11 -21.14
C GLU A 636 1.94 12.62 -20.14
N GLU A 637 1.43 13.60 -19.37
CA GLU A 637 0.26 13.51 -18.49
C GLU A 637 -0.78 12.57 -19.11
N ILE A 638 -1.24 11.61 -18.31
CA ILE A 638 -2.20 10.59 -18.72
C ILE A 638 -3.52 11.26 -19.12
N HIS A 639 -3.58 11.75 -20.34
CA HIS A 639 -4.80 11.95 -21.07
C HIS A 639 -5.11 10.61 -21.72
N SER A 640 -6.18 9.98 -21.26
CA SER A 640 -6.72 8.75 -21.83
C SER A 640 -6.75 8.82 -23.36
N SER A 641 -5.89 8.03 -24.01
CA SER A 641 -5.72 7.96 -25.46
C SER A 641 -6.85 7.21 -26.18
N GLN A 642 -7.79 6.63 -25.45
CA GLN A 642 -9.00 6.09 -26.07
C GLN A 642 -9.87 7.24 -26.54
N ALA A 643 -10.29 7.17 -27.81
CA ALA A 643 -11.32 8.04 -28.36
C ALA A 643 -12.44 8.16 -27.33
N PHE A 644 -12.75 9.41 -26.92
CA PHE A 644 -13.87 9.69 -26.06
C PHE A 644 -15.13 9.17 -26.74
N VAL A 645 -15.56 7.98 -26.36
CA VAL A 645 -16.85 7.42 -26.75
C VAL A 645 -17.83 7.86 -25.68
N ALA A 646 -18.73 8.73 -26.09
CA ALA A 646 -19.82 9.18 -25.24
C ALA A 646 -20.67 7.97 -24.81
N PRO A 647 -21.23 7.99 -23.61
CA PRO A 647 -22.10 6.93 -23.12
C PRO A 647 -23.24 6.60 -24.10
N GLY A 648 -23.39 5.31 -24.39
CA GLY A 648 -24.43 4.79 -25.29
C GLY A 648 -25.75 4.50 -24.58
N ASP A 649 -25.73 4.40 -23.26
CA ASP A 649 -26.89 4.19 -22.40
C ASP A 649 -26.77 4.96 -21.06
N GLU A 650 -27.87 5.02 -20.31
CA GLU A 650 -27.97 5.77 -19.04
C GLU A 650 -27.01 5.25 -17.96
N LYS A 651 -26.76 3.93 -17.91
CA LYS A 651 -25.85 3.34 -16.92
C LYS A 651 -24.41 3.76 -17.16
N GLN A 652 -24.00 3.76 -18.43
CA GLN A 652 -22.69 4.23 -18.84
C GLN A 652 -22.52 5.72 -18.57
N ALA A 653 -23.55 6.53 -18.83
CA ALA A 653 -23.50 7.97 -18.57
C ALA A 653 -23.34 8.29 -17.09
N MET A 654 -24.08 7.56 -16.25
CA MET A 654 -23.99 7.67 -14.80
C MET A 654 -22.60 7.29 -14.29
N LEU A 655 -22.05 6.15 -14.72
CA LEU A 655 -20.70 5.72 -14.36
C LEU A 655 -19.61 6.70 -14.81
N CYS A 656 -19.76 7.33 -16.00
CA CYS A 656 -18.87 8.40 -16.46
C CYS A 656 -18.83 9.56 -15.46
N ARG A 657 -19.99 10.06 -15.05
CA ARG A 657 -20.09 11.16 -14.06
C ARG A 657 -19.45 10.78 -12.72
N ILE A 658 -19.79 9.60 -12.19
CA ILE A 658 -19.25 9.15 -10.90
C ILE A 658 -17.72 9.08 -10.93
N TRP A 659 -17.13 8.60 -12.01
CA TRP A 659 -15.68 8.57 -12.14
C TRP A 659 -15.05 9.96 -12.31
N GLU A 660 -15.67 10.85 -13.08
CA GLU A 660 -15.24 12.25 -13.17
C GLU A 660 -15.14 12.88 -11.76
N ASP A 661 -16.18 12.67 -10.95
CA ASP A 661 -16.27 13.27 -9.61
C ASP A 661 -15.38 12.59 -8.56
N VAL A 662 -15.14 11.28 -8.63
CA VAL A 662 -14.33 10.55 -7.63
C VAL A 662 -12.84 10.63 -7.95
N LEU A 663 -12.50 10.62 -9.23
CA LEU A 663 -11.11 10.64 -9.68
C LEU A 663 -10.59 12.06 -9.92
N HIS A 664 -11.45 13.08 -9.81
CA HIS A 664 -11.15 14.48 -10.07
C HIS A 664 -10.62 14.71 -11.50
N ILE A 665 -11.28 14.10 -12.48
CA ILE A 665 -10.92 14.20 -13.91
C ILE A 665 -12.01 14.95 -14.68
N GLN A 666 -11.62 15.72 -15.70
CA GLN A 666 -12.57 16.57 -16.45
C GLN A 666 -13.56 15.80 -17.34
N LYS A 667 -13.20 14.61 -17.83
CA LYS A 667 -14.05 13.85 -18.75
C LYS A 667 -13.70 12.36 -18.80
N ALA A 668 -14.67 11.49 -18.52
CA ALA A 668 -14.57 10.04 -18.62
C ALA A 668 -15.32 9.51 -19.85
N GLY A 669 -14.64 8.75 -20.70
CA GLY A 669 -15.23 7.99 -21.81
C GLY A 669 -15.54 6.56 -21.38
N ILE A 670 -16.52 5.92 -22.02
CA ILE A 670 -17.01 4.61 -21.54
C ILE A 670 -15.98 3.48 -21.57
N HIS A 671 -14.92 3.61 -22.35
CA HIS A 671 -13.88 2.60 -22.42
C HIS A 671 -12.69 2.91 -21.49
N HIS A 672 -12.65 4.12 -20.91
CA HIS A 672 -11.60 4.50 -19.98
C HIS A 672 -11.63 3.54 -18.79
N SER A 673 -10.48 3.30 -18.18
CA SER A 673 -10.36 2.36 -17.07
C SER A 673 -10.21 3.12 -15.75
N PHE A 674 -10.90 2.65 -14.71
CA PHE A 674 -10.90 3.25 -13.37
C PHE A 674 -9.48 3.43 -12.82
N PHE A 675 -8.65 2.41 -13.00
CA PHE A 675 -7.29 2.38 -12.49
C PHE A 675 -6.30 3.15 -13.37
N GLU A 676 -6.66 3.42 -14.63
CA GLU A 676 -5.88 4.28 -15.53
C GLU A 676 -6.04 5.75 -15.17
N LEU A 677 -7.19 6.11 -14.60
CA LEU A 677 -7.58 7.46 -14.22
C LEU A 677 -7.22 7.81 -12.76
N GLY A 678 -6.35 7.02 -12.10
CA GLY A 678 -5.90 7.29 -10.73
C GLY A 678 -6.80 6.75 -9.62
N GLY A 679 -7.66 5.78 -9.92
CA GLY A 679 -8.47 5.05 -8.94
C GLY A 679 -7.67 4.07 -8.09
N ASP A 680 -7.92 4.06 -6.78
CA ASP A 680 -7.40 3.10 -5.79
C ASP A 680 -8.55 2.43 -5.01
N SER A 681 -8.24 1.60 -4.01
CA SER A 681 -9.23 0.88 -3.22
C SER A 681 -10.10 1.79 -2.32
N ILE A 682 -9.62 2.99 -1.95
CA ILE A 682 -10.38 4.00 -1.20
C ILE A 682 -11.34 4.73 -2.15
N LYS A 683 -10.87 5.10 -3.34
CA LYS A 683 -11.72 5.68 -4.38
C LYS A 683 -12.74 4.67 -4.92
N ALA A 684 -12.40 3.39 -4.96
CA ALA A 684 -13.33 2.32 -5.31
C ALA A 684 -14.51 2.23 -4.32
N LEU A 685 -14.26 2.46 -3.03
CA LEU A 685 -15.30 2.57 -2.00
C LEU A 685 -16.19 3.80 -2.24
N GLN A 686 -15.61 4.94 -2.63
CA GLN A 686 -16.35 6.15 -2.98
C GLN A 686 -17.21 5.96 -4.25
N VAL A 687 -16.67 5.30 -5.29
CA VAL A 687 -17.43 4.93 -6.49
C VAL A 687 -18.59 4.00 -6.13
N SER A 688 -18.36 3.00 -5.27
CA SER A 688 -19.40 2.09 -4.81
C SER A 688 -20.52 2.83 -4.05
N ALA A 689 -20.16 3.75 -3.15
CA ALA A 689 -21.12 4.58 -2.42
C ALA A 689 -21.94 5.48 -3.36
N ARG A 690 -21.30 6.10 -4.35
CA ARG A 690 -21.99 6.94 -5.36
C ARG A 690 -22.83 6.12 -6.33
N LEU A 691 -22.43 4.90 -6.67
CA LEU A 691 -23.20 3.96 -7.49
C LEU A 691 -24.47 3.48 -6.77
N ALA A 692 -24.36 3.17 -5.48
CA ALA A 692 -25.51 2.85 -4.64
C ALA A 692 -26.49 4.04 -4.66
N GLY A 693 -25.92 5.25 -4.60
CA GLY A 693 -26.53 6.53 -4.90
C GLY A 693 -26.92 6.78 -6.38
N GLU A 694 -27.08 5.77 -7.21
CA GLU A 694 -27.73 5.86 -8.53
C GLU A 694 -28.65 4.64 -8.75
N GLY A 695 -28.94 3.90 -7.67
CA GLY A 695 -29.77 2.69 -7.70
C GLY A 695 -29.02 1.42 -8.16
N TRP A 696 -27.68 1.40 -8.09
CA TRP A 696 -26.87 0.27 -8.54
C TRP A 696 -25.80 -0.13 -7.52
N ASN A 697 -25.69 -1.40 -7.19
CA ASN A 697 -24.61 -1.93 -6.38
C ASN A 697 -23.53 -2.55 -7.26
N MET A 698 -22.29 -2.35 -6.84
CA MET A 698 -21.15 -3.11 -7.34
C MET A 698 -20.37 -3.69 -6.16
N SER A 699 -19.81 -4.88 -6.34
CA SER A 699 -18.72 -5.30 -5.45
C SER A 699 -17.41 -4.66 -5.91
N ILE A 700 -16.48 -4.47 -4.98
CA ILE A 700 -15.11 -4.03 -5.34
C ILE A 700 -14.49 -5.02 -6.33
N ARG A 701 -14.80 -6.31 -6.18
CA ARG A 701 -14.39 -7.37 -7.13
C ARG A 701 -14.86 -7.08 -8.56
N ASP A 702 -16.08 -6.59 -8.75
CA ASP A 702 -16.61 -6.26 -10.09
C ASP A 702 -15.84 -5.11 -10.74
N LEU A 703 -15.43 -4.09 -9.96
CA LEU A 703 -14.61 -2.97 -10.46
C LEU A 703 -13.21 -3.43 -10.89
N PHE A 704 -12.61 -4.35 -10.14
CA PHE A 704 -11.31 -4.92 -10.48
C PHE A 704 -11.37 -5.86 -11.69
N GLN A 705 -12.49 -6.57 -11.86
CA GLN A 705 -12.70 -7.51 -12.95
C GLN A 705 -13.15 -6.83 -14.26
N PHE A 706 -13.94 -5.76 -14.15
CA PHE A 706 -14.50 -4.99 -15.25
C PHE A 706 -14.13 -3.51 -15.08
N PRO A 707 -12.86 -3.15 -15.31
CA PRO A 707 -12.33 -1.86 -14.90
C PRO A 707 -12.78 -0.72 -15.80
N THR A 708 -13.50 -0.97 -16.90
CA THR A 708 -14.03 0.05 -17.83
C THR A 708 -15.53 0.28 -17.62
N ILE A 709 -16.02 1.49 -17.86
CA ILE A 709 -17.44 1.84 -17.69
C ILE A 709 -18.37 0.97 -18.56
N ALA A 710 -17.98 0.70 -19.80
CA ALA A 710 -18.76 -0.09 -20.76
C ALA A 710 -18.90 -1.57 -20.35
N GLU A 711 -17.89 -2.11 -19.66
CA GLU A 711 -17.93 -3.46 -19.11
C GLU A 711 -18.67 -3.46 -17.78
N LEU A 712 -18.33 -2.52 -16.90
CA LEU A 712 -18.89 -2.43 -15.56
C LEU A 712 -20.40 -2.21 -15.55
N ALA A 713 -20.91 -1.38 -16.46
CA ALA A 713 -22.34 -1.15 -16.63
C ALA A 713 -23.17 -2.44 -16.80
N LYS A 714 -22.56 -3.50 -17.36
CA LYS A 714 -23.19 -4.81 -17.58
C LYS A 714 -23.26 -5.66 -16.31
N HIS A 715 -22.39 -5.38 -15.35
CA HIS A 715 -22.23 -6.13 -14.10
C HIS A 715 -22.78 -5.41 -12.88
N LEU A 716 -23.22 -4.16 -13.04
CA LEU A 716 -24.01 -3.47 -12.02
C LEU A 716 -25.26 -4.28 -11.69
N THR A 717 -25.37 -4.65 -10.42
CA THR A 717 -26.59 -5.22 -9.86
C THR A 717 -27.51 -4.07 -9.45
N PRO A 718 -28.84 -4.15 -9.64
CA PRO A 718 -29.73 -3.16 -9.07
C PRO A 718 -29.46 -3.10 -7.57
N ALA A 719 -29.16 -1.90 -7.06
CA ALA A 719 -29.21 -1.71 -5.62
C ALA A 719 -30.65 -2.04 -5.24
N VAL A 720 -30.83 -3.11 -4.48
CA VAL A 720 -32.13 -3.34 -3.84
C VAL A 720 -32.22 -2.23 -2.83
N ALA A 721 -32.88 -1.14 -3.21
CA ALA A 721 -33.19 -0.03 -2.31
C ALA A 721 -33.99 -0.62 -1.15
N THR A 722 -33.30 -0.94 -0.06
CA THR A 722 -33.95 -1.30 1.20
C THR A 722 -34.40 -0.04 1.94
N ALA A 723 -33.81 1.13 1.62
CA ALA A 723 -34.17 2.42 2.18
C ALA A 723 -35.27 3.10 1.35
N ASP A 724 -36.28 3.66 2.03
CA ASP A 724 -37.37 4.41 1.42
C ASP A 724 -36.85 5.73 0.83
N GLN A 725 -37.07 5.91 -0.48
CA GLN A 725 -36.63 7.09 -1.23
C GLN A 725 -37.63 8.25 -1.14
N GLY A 726 -38.83 8.02 -0.60
CA GLY A 726 -39.78 9.07 -0.31
C GLY A 726 -39.40 9.91 0.91
N PRO A 727 -40.11 11.02 1.14
CA PRO A 727 -40.02 11.73 2.41
C PRO A 727 -40.49 10.82 3.55
N ILE A 728 -39.65 10.65 4.56
CA ILE A 728 -40.00 9.85 5.73
C ILE A 728 -40.55 10.79 6.80
N GLU A 729 -41.82 10.58 7.13
CA GLU A 729 -42.56 11.29 8.18
C GLU A 729 -42.79 10.34 9.37
N GLY A 730 -42.70 10.86 10.58
CA GLY A 730 -43.03 10.11 11.78
C GLY A 730 -42.24 10.51 13.01
N SER A 731 -42.62 9.92 14.13
CA SER A 731 -41.92 10.08 15.41
C SER A 731 -40.78 9.09 15.54
N ALA A 732 -39.67 9.51 16.15
CA ALA A 732 -38.58 8.65 16.54
C ALA A 732 -38.19 8.89 18.01
N PRO A 733 -37.62 7.89 18.70
CA PRO A 733 -36.99 8.15 19.99
C PRO A 733 -35.82 9.13 19.82
N LEU A 734 -35.57 9.95 20.84
CA LEU A 734 -34.37 10.77 20.85
C LEU A 734 -33.13 9.88 20.94
N THR A 735 -32.11 10.19 20.13
CA THR A 735 -30.79 9.58 20.27
C THR A 735 -30.09 10.09 21.53
N PRO A 736 -29.08 9.39 22.08
CA PRO A 736 -28.40 9.82 23.29
C PRO A 736 -27.86 11.26 23.26
N ILE A 737 -27.35 11.71 22.11
CA ILE A 737 -26.82 13.06 21.98
C ILE A 737 -27.93 14.12 21.97
N GLN A 738 -29.09 13.81 21.39
CA GLN A 738 -30.26 14.69 21.45
C GLN A 738 -30.84 14.74 22.86
N GLN A 739 -30.89 13.61 23.58
CA GLN A 739 -31.31 13.58 24.98
C GLN A 739 -30.42 14.48 25.83
N ARG A 740 -29.10 14.39 25.64
CA ARG A 740 -28.10 15.25 26.30
C ARG A 740 -28.36 16.74 26.09
N PHE A 741 -28.67 17.15 24.87
CA PHE A 741 -29.00 18.55 24.56
C PHE A 741 -30.21 19.06 25.34
N PHE A 742 -31.27 18.24 25.46
CA PHE A 742 -32.48 18.63 26.20
C PHE A 742 -32.33 18.60 27.74
N GLU A 743 -31.20 18.10 28.28
CA GLU A 743 -30.88 18.25 29.71
C GLU A 743 -30.45 19.69 30.07
N GLU A 744 -30.07 20.50 29.08
CA GLU A 744 -29.60 21.86 29.32
C GLU A 744 -30.74 22.86 29.64
N PRO A 745 -30.55 23.75 30.63
CA PRO A 745 -31.50 24.82 30.88
C PRO A 745 -31.63 25.75 29.67
N GLY A 746 -32.86 25.95 29.21
CA GLY A 746 -33.14 26.85 28.09
C GLY A 746 -33.00 26.21 26.71
N ALA A 747 -32.99 24.87 26.61
CA ALA A 747 -32.82 24.14 25.34
C ALA A 747 -33.82 24.55 24.23
N PHE A 748 -35.02 25.01 24.59
CA PHE A 748 -36.02 25.50 23.63
C PHE A 748 -35.90 26.99 23.32
N GLU A 749 -35.38 27.77 24.27
CA GLU A 749 -35.36 29.23 24.22
C GLU A 749 -34.06 29.81 23.64
N LEU A 750 -32.95 29.07 23.76
CA LEU A 750 -31.61 29.52 23.42
C LEU A 750 -31.05 28.66 22.27
N HIS A 751 -30.89 29.26 21.10
CA HIS A 751 -30.48 28.55 19.89
C HIS A 751 -29.06 27.96 19.98
N TYR A 752 -28.88 26.80 19.35
CA TYR A 752 -27.60 26.15 19.15
C TYR A 752 -27.49 25.65 17.71
N ASN A 753 -26.86 26.47 16.90
CA ASN A 753 -26.76 26.28 15.47
C ASN A 753 -25.33 25.96 15.07
N GLN A 754 -25.19 25.47 13.85
CA GLN A 754 -23.96 25.51 13.07
C GLN A 754 -24.22 26.35 11.83
N SER A 755 -23.23 27.11 11.38
CA SER A 755 -23.37 27.81 10.12
C SER A 755 -22.10 27.86 9.28
N VAL A 756 -22.32 28.01 7.98
CA VAL A 756 -21.28 28.19 6.96
C VAL A 756 -21.62 29.45 6.18
N MET A 757 -20.59 30.25 5.89
CA MET A 757 -20.69 31.39 4.98
C MET A 757 -19.91 31.10 3.71
N LEU A 758 -20.62 31.09 2.59
CA LEU A 758 -20.06 30.91 1.25
C LEU A 758 -20.07 32.27 0.52
N CYS A 759 -19.21 32.45 -0.47
CA CYS A 759 -19.20 33.59 -1.36
C CYS A 759 -19.26 33.15 -2.82
N SER A 760 -19.90 33.99 -3.62
CA SER A 760 -19.94 33.90 -5.08
C SER A 760 -19.50 35.24 -5.64
N GLU A 761 -18.50 35.23 -6.53
CA GLU A 761 -18.06 36.44 -7.25
C GLU A 761 -19.14 36.92 -8.24
N ASP A 762 -20.00 36.01 -8.70
CA ASP A 762 -21.21 36.31 -9.47
C ASP A 762 -22.43 36.51 -8.56
N SER A 763 -23.42 37.30 -8.99
CA SER A 763 -24.65 37.46 -8.22
C SER A 763 -25.45 36.16 -8.18
N LEU A 764 -25.94 35.80 -6.99
CA LEU A 764 -26.73 34.59 -6.79
C LEU A 764 -28.16 34.77 -7.32
N GLU A 765 -28.60 33.81 -8.14
CA GLU A 765 -29.98 33.72 -8.63
C GLU A 765 -30.86 33.12 -7.54
N ILE A 766 -31.64 33.99 -6.90
CA ILE A 766 -32.41 33.65 -5.69
C ILE A 766 -33.46 32.57 -5.97
N ASP A 767 -34.12 32.60 -7.13
CA ASP A 767 -35.14 31.61 -7.47
C ASP A 767 -34.53 30.21 -7.63
N ALA A 768 -33.33 30.11 -8.22
CA ALA A 768 -32.59 28.86 -8.36
C ALA A 768 -32.11 28.34 -6.99
N LEU A 769 -31.63 29.24 -6.13
CA LEU A 769 -31.23 28.90 -4.76
C LEU A 769 -32.43 28.40 -3.94
N TYR A 770 -33.58 29.06 -4.06
CA TYR A 770 -34.81 28.65 -3.38
C TYR A 770 -35.24 27.25 -3.82
N GLN A 771 -35.23 26.96 -5.14
CA GLN A 771 -35.55 25.63 -5.67
C GLN A 771 -34.56 24.55 -5.17
N ALA A 772 -33.27 24.88 -5.14
CA ALA A 772 -32.24 23.96 -4.67
C ALA A 772 -32.43 23.58 -3.20
N VAL A 773 -32.74 24.56 -2.35
CA VAL A 773 -33.00 24.33 -0.93
C VAL A 773 -34.30 23.56 -0.73
N CYS A 774 -35.35 23.83 -1.52
CA CYS A 774 -36.57 23.00 -1.51
C CYS A 774 -36.23 21.53 -1.72
N ALA A 775 -35.53 21.20 -2.82
CA ALA A 775 -35.12 19.83 -3.11
C ALA A 775 -34.24 19.21 -2.01
N LEU A 776 -33.31 19.99 -1.45
CA LEU A 776 -32.46 19.54 -0.33
C LEU A 776 -33.31 19.17 0.89
N THR A 777 -34.28 20.03 1.25
CA THR A 777 -35.18 19.79 2.40
C THR A 777 -36.17 18.66 2.17
N GLU A 778 -36.54 18.33 0.94
CA GLU A 778 -37.36 17.16 0.61
C GLU A 778 -36.55 15.87 0.70
N HIS A 779 -35.30 15.92 0.24
CA HIS A 779 -34.41 14.77 0.19
C HIS A 779 -33.87 14.36 1.57
N HIS A 780 -33.40 15.33 2.37
CA HIS A 780 -32.78 15.08 3.67
C HIS A 780 -33.80 15.23 4.81
N ASP A 781 -34.31 14.10 5.31
CA ASP A 781 -35.39 14.09 6.31
C ASP A 781 -35.06 14.87 7.60
N ALA A 782 -33.78 14.91 7.99
CA ALA A 782 -33.34 15.64 9.17
C ALA A 782 -33.61 17.14 9.11
N LEU A 783 -33.60 17.75 7.92
CA LEU A 783 -33.89 19.18 7.75
C LEU A 783 -35.34 19.54 8.10
N ARG A 784 -36.23 18.54 8.21
CA ARG A 784 -37.65 18.70 8.54
C ARG A 784 -38.00 18.31 9.97
N MET A 785 -37.01 17.95 10.77
CA MET A 785 -37.22 17.57 12.16
C MET A 785 -37.71 18.73 13.01
N THR A 786 -38.57 18.39 13.95
CA THR A 786 -39.05 19.25 15.04
C THR A 786 -39.03 18.46 16.34
N PHE A 787 -38.98 19.16 17.46
CA PHE A 787 -38.88 18.58 18.79
C PHE A 787 -39.96 19.22 19.65
N THR A 788 -40.86 18.43 20.23
CA THR A 788 -41.96 18.96 21.05
C THR A 788 -42.05 18.21 22.36
N GLU A 789 -42.37 18.92 23.44
CA GLU A 789 -42.67 18.32 24.74
C GLU A 789 -44.10 17.75 24.76
N ASN A 790 -44.24 16.48 25.14
CA ASN A 790 -45.54 15.81 25.25
C ASN A 790 -46.26 16.16 26.58
N GLU A 791 -47.48 15.67 26.77
CA GLU A 791 -48.28 15.93 28.00
C GLU A 791 -47.62 15.41 29.30
N HIS A 792 -46.62 14.54 29.19
CA HIS A 792 -45.85 13.97 30.30
C HIS A 792 -44.53 14.70 30.57
N GLY A 793 -44.21 15.73 29.79
CA GLY A 793 -42.97 16.49 29.91
C GLY A 793 -41.77 15.85 29.20
N GLU A 794 -42.00 14.87 28.32
CA GLU A 794 -40.94 14.21 27.56
C GLU A 794 -40.83 14.83 26.17
N VAL A 795 -39.60 15.09 25.73
CA VAL A 795 -39.34 15.62 24.38
C VAL A 795 -39.40 14.49 23.36
N VAL A 796 -40.18 14.71 22.30
CA VAL A 796 -40.35 13.77 21.19
C VAL A 796 -39.83 14.42 19.91
N GLN A 797 -39.04 13.68 19.13
CA GLN A 797 -38.66 14.08 17.78
C GLN A 797 -39.75 13.68 16.80
N TYR A 798 -40.07 14.59 15.88
CA TYR A 798 -40.97 14.34 14.77
C TYR A 798 -40.38 14.85 13.45
N ASN A 799 -40.24 13.97 12.46
CA ASN A 799 -39.90 14.37 11.09
C ASN A 799 -41.18 14.82 10.40
N ARG A 800 -41.29 16.11 10.07
CA ARG A 800 -42.47 16.64 9.37
C ARG A 800 -42.55 16.11 7.93
N GLY A 801 -43.76 15.87 7.46
CA GLY A 801 -44.05 15.63 6.05
C GLY A 801 -43.81 16.87 5.19
N ILE A 802 -43.87 16.70 3.86
CA ILE A 802 -43.78 17.82 2.91
C ILE A 802 -45.18 18.44 2.78
N THR A 803 -45.33 19.72 3.14
CA THR A 803 -46.54 20.52 2.86
C THR A 803 -46.36 21.31 1.56
N GLU A 804 -47.45 21.81 0.96
CA GLU A 804 -47.38 22.66 -0.25
C GLU A 804 -46.71 24.04 0.00
N GLN A 805 -46.30 24.35 1.23
CA GLN A 805 -45.74 25.64 1.65
C GLN A 805 -44.32 25.46 2.22
N HIS A 806 -43.31 25.36 1.34
CA HIS A 806 -41.90 25.16 1.71
C HIS A 806 -41.29 26.27 2.59
N GLU A 807 -41.89 27.47 2.61
CA GLU A 807 -41.50 28.55 3.55
C GLU A 807 -41.66 28.14 5.03
N GLU A 808 -42.43 27.08 5.32
CA GLU A 808 -42.55 26.51 6.66
C GLU A 808 -41.41 25.52 7.01
N ILE A 809 -40.56 25.15 6.02
CA ILE A 809 -39.48 24.14 6.13
C ILE A 809 -38.08 24.77 6.13
N PHE A 810 -37.90 25.91 5.48
CA PHE A 810 -36.69 26.75 5.61
C PHE A 810 -37.03 28.23 5.39
N THR A 811 -36.13 29.12 5.82
CA THR A 811 -36.21 30.56 5.49
C THR A 811 -35.08 30.95 4.54
N LEU A 812 -35.33 31.93 3.66
CA LEU A 812 -34.32 32.52 2.78
C LEU A 812 -34.49 34.04 2.77
N ASN A 813 -33.58 34.73 3.46
CA ASN A 813 -33.59 36.19 3.56
C ASN A 813 -32.58 36.79 2.58
N VAL A 814 -33.01 37.73 1.72
CA VAL A 814 -32.12 38.42 0.77
C VAL A 814 -31.97 39.88 1.20
N ILE A 815 -30.74 40.29 1.47
CA ILE A 815 -30.40 41.58 2.07
C ILE A 815 -29.39 42.29 1.18
N ASP A 816 -29.76 43.45 0.65
CA ASP A 816 -28.90 44.28 -0.18
C ASP A 816 -28.06 45.24 0.67
N LEU A 817 -26.74 45.03 0.65
CA LEU A 817 -25.73 45.80 1.39
C LEU A 817 -24.74 46.50 0.44
N SER A 818 -25.07 46.62 -0.85
CA SER A 818 -24.19 47.21 -1.87
C SER A 818 -23.79 48.66 -1.58
N GLU A 819 -24.64 49.42 -0.88
CA GLU A 819 -24.37 50.80 -0.46
C GLU A 819 -23.94 50.95 1.01
N GLU A 820 -23.74 49.83 1.73
CA GLU A 820 -23.31 49.87 3.12
C GLU A 820 -21.81 50.23 3.24
N THR A 821 -21.50 51.12 4.18
CA THR A 821 -20.13 51.60 4.45
C THR A 821 -19.36 50.71 5.42
N GLN A 822 -20.07 49.92 6.24
CA GLN A 822 -19.51 48.94 7.18
C GLN A 822 -20.27 47.61 7.05
N PRO A 823 -20.19 46.94 5.88
CA PRO A 823 -20.99 45.76 5.57
C PRO A 823 -20.77 44.63 6.58
N GLU A 824 -19.56 44.50 7.14
CA GLU A 824 -19.24 43.50 8.16
C GLU A 824 -20.14 43.60 9.41
N LYS A 825 -20.48 44.82 9.85
CA LYS A 825 -21.34 45.02 11.01
C LYS A 825 -22.79 44.73 10.69
N ARG A 826 -23.24 45.08 9.48
CA ARG A 826 -24.62 44.83 9.08
C ARG A 826 -24.85 43.34 8.85
N ILE A 827 -23.92 42.64 8.20
CA ILE A 827 -23.95 41.17 8.07
C ILE A 827 -24.05 40.52 9.44
N ALA A 828 -23.20 40.91 10.41
CA ALA A 828 -23.23 40.33 11.75
C ALA A 828 -24.57 40.57 12.48
N ALA A 829 -25.22 41.73 12.29
CA ALA A 829 -26.52 42.02 12.88
C ALA A 829 -27.65 41.17 12.26
N GLU A 830 -27.65 41.04 10.94
CA GLU A 830 -28.65 40.25 10.21
C GLU A 830 -28.48 38.74 10.44
N GLU A 831 -27.23 38.27 10.42
CA GLU A 831 -26.86 36.89 10.79
C GLU A 831 -27.46 36.55 12.16
N LYS A 832 -27.29 37.44 13.16
CA LYS A 832 -27.87 37.26 14.49
C LYS A 832 -29.40 37.13 14.46
N GLU A 833 -30.09 37.97 13.69
CA GLU A 833 -31.56 37.91 13.57
C GLU A 833 -32.01 36.58 12.92
N ILE A 834 -31.30 36.12 11.88
CA ILE A 834 -31.54 34.84 11.19
C ILE A 834 -31.35 33.67 12.16
N GLN A 835 -30.24 33.64 12.88
CA GLN A 835 -29.89 32.56 13.82
C GLN A 835 -30.92 32.44 14.96
N GLN A 836 -31.42 33.59 15.47
CA GLN A 836 -32.39 33.66 16.57
C GLN A 836 -33.83 33.28 16.19
N ALA A 837 -34.13 33.19 14.89
CA ALA A 837 -35.48 32.88 14.41
C ALA A 837 -35.83 31.38 14.49
N MET A 838 -34.86 30.50 14.75
CA MET A 838 -35.09 29.06 14.84
C MET A 838 -35.95 28.67 16.05
N ARG A 839 -36.92 27.78 15.82
CA ARG A 839 -37.86 27.30 16.82
C ARG A 839 -37.87 25.77 16.81
N LEU A 840 -37.44 25.11 17.89
CA LEU A 840 -37.39 23.65 17.94
C LEU A 840 -38.77 22.99 17.82
N ASP A 841 -39.79 23.61 18.41
CA ASP A 841 -41.16 23.12 18.48
C ASP A 841 -41.94 23.24 17.18
N GLN A 842 -41.57 24.18 16.32
CA GLN A 842 -42.32 24.50 15.10
C GLN A 842 -41.48 24.33 13.83
N GLY A 843 -40.15 24.42 13.93
CA GLY A 843 -39.26 24.66 12.80
C GLY A 843 -39.48 26.06 12.19
N PRO A 844 -38.85 26.34 11.05
CA PRO A 844 -37.81 25.51 10.43
C PRO A 844 -36.47 25.58 11.17
N LEU A 845 -35.67 24.53 11.03
CA LEU A 845 -34.32 24.42 11.62
C LEU A 845 -33.20 24.63 10.61
N LEU A 846 -33.55 25.04 9.39
CA LEU A 846 -32.65 25.50 8.34
C LEU A 846 -33.04 26.93 7.96
N HIS A 847 -32.11 27.87 8.07
CA HIS A 847 -32.30 29.27 7.75
C HIS A 847 -31.14 29.75 6.87
N LEU A 848 -31.45 30.56 5.86
CA LEU A 848 -30.47 31.06 4.90
C LEU A 848 -30.52 32.58 4.80
N GLY A 849 -29.36 33.19 4.58
CA GLY A 849 -29.21 34.62 4.35
C GLY A 849 -28.30 34.91 3.16
N VAL A 850 -28.80 35.65 2.16
CA VAL A 850 -27.99 36.16 1.04
C VAL A 850 -27.70 37.64 1.27
N PHE A 851 -26.42 37.97 1.45
CA PHE A 851 -25.94 39.34 1.58
C PHE A 851 -25.31 39.80 0.27
N ARG A 852 -25.93 40.78 -0.39
CA ARG A 852 -25.41 41.32 -1.65
C ARG A 852 -24.48 42.49 -1.40
N LEU A 853 -23.22 42.37 -1.82
CA LEU A 853 -22.23 43.45 -1.76
C LEU A 853 -21.83 43.87 -3.19
N LYS A 854 -21.10 44.99 -3.30
CA LYS A 854 -20.61 45.49 -4.61
C LYS A 854 -19.69 44.51 -5.33
N GLU A 855 -18.95 43.68 -4.58
CA GLU A 855 -17.89 42.83 -5.12
C GLU A 855 -18.28 41.35 -5.22
N ALA A 856 -19.20 40.88 -4.37
CA ALA A 856 -19.62 39.48 -4.29
C ALA A 856 -20.95 39.34 -3.52
N ASP A 857 -21.67 38.24 -3.78
CA ASP A 857 -22.80 37.81 -2.95
C ASP A 857 -22.30 36.78 -1.93
N HIS A 858 -22.80 36.86 -0.69
CA HIS A 858 -22.44 35.96 0.39
C HIS A 858 -23.66 35.20 0.89
N LEU A 859 -23.56 33.87 0.94
CA LEU A 859 -24.62 32.97 1.37
C LEU A 859 -24.29 32.40 2.75
N LEU A 860 -25.06 32.80 3.74
CA LEU A 860 -25.14 32.16 5.05
C LEU A 860 -26.10 31.00 4.99
N ILE A 861 -25.65 29.83 5.43
CA ILE A 861 -26.48 28.66 5.67
C ILE A 861 -26.36 28.35 7.15
N THR A 862 -27.47 28.38 7.87
CA THR A 862 -27.53 28.11 9.32
C THR A 862 -28.46 26.93 9.54
N ILE A 863 -27.99 25.91 10.25
CA ILE A 863 -28.75 24.71 10.59
C ILE A 863 -28.66 24.47 12.10
N HIS A 864 -29.78 24.13 12.75
CA HIS A 864 -29.74 23.78 14.16
C HIS A 864 -28.91 22.50 14.38
N HIS A 865 -28.03 22.49 15.38
CA HIS A 865 -27.06 21.41 15.58
C HIS A 865 -27.72 20.05 15.90
N LEU A 866 -28.96 20.06 16.42
CA LEU A 866 -29.76 18.83 16.65
C LEU A 866 -29.99 17.97 15.40
N ILE A 867 -29.85 18.55 14.21
CA ILE A 867 -30.21 17.92 12.95
C ILE A 867 -29.06 17.90 11.94
N THR A 868 -27.85 18.30 12.36
CA THR A 868 -26.66 18.30 11.51
C THR A 868 -25.40 18.06 12.34
N ASP A 869 -24.37 17.50 11.69
CA ASP A 869 -23.03 17.34 12.22
C ASP A 869 -21.98 17.62 11.14
N GLY A 870 -20.70 17.53 11.50
CA GLY A 870 -19.60 17.82 10.57
C GLY A 870 -19.57 16.93 9.32
N VAL A 871 -20.06 15.69 9.42
CA VAL A 871 -20.18 14.78 8.25
C VAL A 871 -21.38 15.18 7.39
N SER A 872 -22.50 15.53 8.02
CA SER A 872 -23.71 16.00 7.35
C SER A 872 -23.45 17.26 6.51
N TRP A 873 -22.63 18.20 7.00
CA TRP A 873 -22.26 19.38 6.20
C TRP A 873 -21.62 19.04 4.86
N ARG A 874 -20.78 18.00 4.79
CA ARG A 874 -20.16 17.59 3.51
C ARG A 874 -21.21 17.11 2.52
N ILE A 875 -22.16 16.31 2.98
CA ILE A 875 -23.27 15.79 2.17
C ILE A 875 -24.19 16.93 1.72
N LEU A 876 -24.60 17.79 2.66
CA LEU A 876 -25.53 18.88 2.39
C LEU A 876 -24.96 19.94 1.44
N LEU A 877 -23.66 20.24 1.55
CA LEU A 877 -23.01 21.21 0.66
C LEU A 877 -22.80 20.65 -0.75
N GLU A 878 -22.42 19.37 -0.87
CA GLU A 878 -22.32 18.65 -2.16
C GLU A 878 -23.69 18.64 -2.88
N ASP A 879 -24.76 18.29 -2.16
CA ASP A 879 -26.11 18.22 -2.71
C ASP A 879 -26.69 19.60 -3.03
N LEU A 880 -26.44 20.62 -2.18
CA LEU A 880 -26.87 21.99 -2.44
C LEU A 880 -26.22 22.55 -3.71
N GLN A 881 -24.91 22.34 -3.89
CA GLN A 881 -24.20 22.78 -5.09
C GLN A 881 -24.76 22.11 -6.35
N THR A 882 -25.01 20.80 -6.27
CA THR A 882 -25.62 20.02 -7.36
C THR A 882 -27.01 20.55 -7.70
N ALA A 883 -27.88 20.72 -6.70
CA ALA A 883 -29.25 21.21 -6.89
C ALA A 883 -29.28 22.65 -7.41
N TYR A 884 -28.41 23.53 -6.90
CA TYR A 884 -28.34 24.92 -7.34
C TYR A 884 -27.89 25.04 -8.80
N GLN A 885 -26.89 24.25 -9.22
CA GLN A 885 -26.47 24.23 -10.61
C GLN A 885 -27.57 23.68 -11.54
N GLN A 886 -28.28 22.63 -11.13
CA GLN A 886 -29.41 22.09 -11.89
C GLN A 886 -30.56 23.10 -12.02
N ALA A 887 -30.84 23.85 -10.96
CA ALA A 887 -31.86 24.91 -10.97
C ALA A 887 -31.46 26.11 -11.86
N LEU A 888 -30.20 26.55 -11.80
CA LEU A 888 -29.65 27.59 -12.70
C LEU A 888 -29.79 27.20 -14.18
N ASP A 889 -29.58 25.92 -14.47
CA ASP A 889 -29.70 25.36 -15.81
C ASP A 889 -31.18 25.17 -16.24
N GLY A 890 -32.15 25.43 -15.36
CA GLY A 890 -33.58 25.18 -15.59
C GLY A 890 -33.95 23.70 -15.72
N LYS A 891 -33.14 22.80 -15.14
CA LYS A 891 -33.36 21.34 -15.15
C LYS A 891 -34.23 20.92 -13.96
N GLN A 892 -34.85 19.74 -14.08
CA GLN A 892 -35.44 19.08 -12.92
C GLN A 892 -34.32 18.72 -11.93
N ILE A 893 -34.55 19.00 -10.64
CA ILE A 893 -33.55 18.70 -9.61
C ILE A 893 -33.62 17.22 -9.26
N GLU A 894 -32.48 16.54 -9.39
CA GLU A 894 -32.28 15.13 -9.05
C GLU A 894 -31.02 15.01 -8.20
N LEU A 895 -31.21 14.56 -6.95
CA LEU A 895 -30.16 14.31 -5.96
C LEU A 895 -29.84 12.81 -5.88
N PRO A 896 -28.63 12.41 -5.44
CA PRO A 896 -28.30 11.01 -5.22
C PRO A 896 -29.28 10.35 -4.22
N PRO A 897 -29.82 9.13 -4.44
CA PRO A 897 -30.59 8.29 -3.52
C PRO A 897 -30.15 8.36 -2.07
N LYS A 898 -31.18 8.30 -1.23
CA LYS A 898 -31.07 8.32 0.23
C LYS A 898 -30.53 7.00 0.74
N SER A 899 -29.65 7.08 1.73
CA SER A 899 -29.33 5.97 2.63
C SER A 899 -30.42 5.84 3.73
N ASP A 900 -30.26 4.91 4.67
CA ASP A 900 -31.26 4.68 5.72
C ASP A 900 -31.54 5.94 6.56
N SER A 901 -32.79 6.12 6.94
CA SER A 901 -33.23 7.35 7.62
C SER A 901 -32.67 7.49 9.03
N TYR A 902 -32.58 8.73 9.50
CA TYR A 902 -32.22 9.00 10.90
C TYR A 902 -33.25 8.40 11.89
N ILE A 903 -34.51 8.26 11.47
CA ILE A 903 -35.53 7.54 12.27
C ILE A 903 -35.11 6.08 12.46
N LYS A 904 -34.78 5.37 11.38
CA LYS A 904 -34.35 3.97 11.45
C LYS A 904 -33.11 3.84 12.33
N TYR A 905 -32.15 4.76 12.21
CA TYR A 905 -30.99 4.82 13.09
C TYR A 905 -31.37 4.96 14.58
N ALA A 906 -32.26 5.88 14.91
CA ALA A 906 -32.72 6.10 16.28
C ALA A 906 -33.48 4.87 16.84
N GLU A 907 -34.28 4.20 16.01
CA GLU A 907 -34.97 2.95 16.37
C GLU A 907 -33.99 1.80 16.65
N GLU A 908 -32.98 1.61 15.80
CA GLU A 908 -31.96 0.58 16.00
C GLU A 908 -31.14 0.84 17.28
N LEU A 909 -30.76 2.09 17.54
CA LEU A 909 -30.13 2.47 18.82
C LEU A 909 -31.03 2.15 20.02
N PHE A 910 -32.32 2.43 19.91
CA PHE A 910 -33.30 2.11 20.94
C PHE A 910 -33.41 0.60 21.17
N ASP A 911 -33.30 -0.23 20.14
CA ASP A 911 -33.31 -1.68 20.30
C ASP A 911 -32.00 -2.23 20.86
N ILE A 912 -30.85 -1.68 20.46
CA ILE A 912 -29.54 -1.98 21.07
C ILE A 912 -29.54 -1.65 22.57
N SER A 913 -30.21 -0.56 22.97
CA SER A 913 -30.34 -0.16 24.40
C SER A 913 -30.97 -1.24 25.30
N LYS A 914 -31.75 -2.15 24.70
CA LYS A 914 -32.41 -3.28 25.38
C LYS A 914 -31.56 -4.56 25.36
N SER A 915 -30.48 -4.60 24.58
CA SER A 915 -29.66 -5.78 24.39
C SER A 915 -28.90 -6.18 25.67
N LYS A 916 -28.61 -7.48 25.80
CA LYS A 916 -27.79 -7.99 26.90
C LYS A 916 -26.31 -7.59 26.73
N ALA A 917 -25.82 -7.48 25.50
CA ALA A 917 -24.43 -7.12 25.20
C ALA A 917 -24.08 -5.73 25.76
N LEU A 918 -24.98 -4.75 25.64
CA LEU A 918 -24.77 -3.42 26.20
C LEU A 918 -24.57 -3.43 27.73
N LEU A 919 -25.22 -4.35 28.46
CA LEU A 919 -25.05 -4.45 29.93
C LEU A 919 -23.65 -4.93 30.33
N GLU A 920 -22.97 -5.67 29.46
CA GLU A 920 -21.60 -6.12 29.72
C GLU A 920 -20.60 -4.95 29.61
N GLU A 921 -20.94 -3.89 28.88
CA GLU A 921 -20.14 -2.66 28.79
C GLU A 921 -20.22 -1.78 30.05
N ALA A 922 -21.28 -1.88 30.86
CA ALA A 922 -21.48 -1.02 32.03
C ALA A 922 -20.32 -1.10 33.03
N ALA A 923 -19.73 -2.29 33.19
CA ALA A 923 -18.56 -2.49 34.06
C ALA A 923 -17.33 -1.68 33.61
N TYR A 924 -17.16 -1.47 32.30
CA TYR A 924 -16.08 -0.63 31.78
C TYR A 924 -16.33 0.84 32.14
N TRP A 925 -17.53 1.35 31.89
CA TRP A 925 -17.87 2.76 32.17
C TRP A 925 -17.85 3.09 33.67
N ASP A 926 -18.30 2.17 34.52
CA ASP A 926 -18.16 2.29 35.99
C ASP A 926 -16.68 2.42 36.40
N SER A 927 -15.77 1.68 35.75
CA SER A 927 -14.35 1.75 36.03
C SER A 927 -13.74 3.10 35.64
N VAL A 928 -14.11 3.65 34.47
CA VAL A 928 -13.68 4.98 34.00
C VAL A 928 -14.13 6.06 34.98
N MET A 929 -15.37 5.96 35.47
CA MET A 929 -15.97 6.94 36.38
C MET A 929 -15.49 6.84 37.83
N SER A 930 -14.86 5.72 38.22
CA SER A 930 -14.31 5.52 39.56
C SER A 930 -12.93 6.17 39.80
N GLY A 931 -12.31 6.74 38.75
CA GLY A 931 -11.00 7.37 38.85
C GLY A 931 -10.97 8.60 39.78
N GLU A 932 -9.92 8.74 40.58
CA GLU A 932 -9.72 9.92 41.43
C GLU A 932 -9.38 11.14 40.57
N THR A 933 -10.37 12.00 40.31
CA THR A 933 -10.22 13.21 39.50
C THR A 933 -10.63 14.45 40.28
N ALA A 934 -10.01 15.58 39.95
CA ALA A 934 -10.26 16.85 40.59
C ALA A 934 -10.68 17.93 39.58
N PRO A 935 -11.39 18.97 40.02
CA PRO A 935 -11.81 20.05 39.15
C PRO A 935 -10.60 20.86 38.64
N LEU A 936 -10.77 21.46 37.47
CA LEU A 936 -9.82 22.39 36.89
C LEU A 936 -9.59 23.59 37.83
N PRO A 937 -8.41 24.24 37.80
CA PRO A 937 -8.07 25.38 38.66
C PRO A 937 -8.88 26.63 38.29
N LYS A 938 -10.11 26.71 38.78
CA LYS A 938 -11.04 27.82 38.57
C LYS A 938 -10.90 28.87 39.67
N ILE A 939 -11.10 30.15 39.31
CA ILE A 939 -11.13 31.27 40.26
C ILE A 939 -12.54 31.53 40.82
N THR A 940 -13.55 30.89 40.24
CA THR A 940 -14.96 30.93 40.68
C THR A 940 -15.56 29.53 40.60
N ASP A 941 -16.18 29.04 41.67
CA ASP A 941 -16.85 27.72 41.73
C ASP A 941 -18.27 27.73 41.12
N GLU A 942 -18.85 28.89 40.85
CA GLU A 942 -20.25 29.00 40.42
C GLU A 942 -20.40 28.99 38.88
N ASN A 943 -21.48 28.35 38.41
CA ASN A 943 -21.95 28.35 37.01
C ASN A 943 -22.08 29.75 36.38
N ALA A 944 -22.06 30.81 37.18
CA ALA A 944 -22.18 32.20 36.77
C ALA A 944 -21.14 32.65 35.72
N GLY A 945 -20.00 31.97 35.61
CA GLY A 945 -18.97 32.29 34.62
C GLY A 945 -19.03 31.49 33.32
N ARG A 946 -19.92 30.50 33.15
CA ARG A 946 -19.95 29.62 31.95
C ARG A 946 -20.81 30.13 30.80
N LEU A 947 -21.25 31.37 30.82
CA LEU A 947 -22.10 31.92 29.76
C LEU A 947 -21.33 32.02 28.43
N GLN A 948 -21.99 31.64 27.34
CA GLN A 948 -21.42 31.67 25.99
C GLN A 948 -20.90 33.06 25.59
N GLU A 949 -21.58 34.13 26.00
CA GLU A 949 -21.16 35.51 25.69
C GLU A 949 -19.84 35.92 26.36
N ASN A 950 -19.42 35.20 27.40
CA ASN A 950 -18.13 35.39 28.06
C ASN A 950 -17.03 34.50 27.45
N ALA A 951 -17.35 33.72 26.41
CA ALA A 951 -16.41 32.82 25.79
C ALA A 951 -15.22 33.58 25.18
N ARG A 952 -14.03 33.04 25.43
CA ARG A 952 -12.74 33.48 24.91
C ARG A 952 -12.14 32.33 24.13
N THR A 953 -11.26 32.67 23.20
CA THR A 953 -10.53 31.70 22.39
C THR A 953 -9.03 31.87 22.61
N ALA A 954 -8.33 30.75 22.77
CA ALA A 954 -6.90 30.65 22.60
C ALA A 954 -6.61 29.63 21.49
N SER A 955 -5.67 29.90 20.59
CA SER A 955 -5.32 28.97 19.50
C SER A 955 -3.84 29.02 19.16
N TRP A 956 -3.38 27.96 18.49
CA TRP A 956 -2.07 27.86 17.89
C TRP A 956 -2.13 26.97 16.64
N ILE A 957 -1.13 27.10 15.76
CA ILE A 957 -1.04 26.39 14.48
C ILE A 957 0.35 25.77 14.37
N LEU A 958 0.44 24.50 13.95
CA LEU A 958 1.70 23.88 13.57
C LEU A 958 2.08 24.25 12.13
N SER A 959 3.38 24.37 11.86
CA SER A 959 3.87 24.55 10.49
C SER A 959 3.46 23.38 9.60
N SER A 960 3.39 23.58 8.28
CA SER A 960 3.04 22.51 7.33
C SER A 960 4.01 21.33 7.41
N GLU A 961 5.29 21.61 7.64
CA GLU A 961 6.33 20.59 7.78
C GLU A 961 6.14 19.74 9.03
N VAL A 962 5.94 20.38 10.20
CA VAL A 962 5.72 19.66 11.46
C VAL A 962 4.36 18.95 11.45
N THR A 963 3.36 19.53 10.79
CA THR A 963 2.07 18.87 10.55
C THR A 963 2.26 17.61 9.70
N LYS A 964 3.05 17.69 8.61
CA LYS A 964 3.38 16.53 7.78
C LYS A 964 4.12 15.45 8.58
N GLN A 965 5.08 15.83 9.45
CA GLN A 965 5.75 14.89 10.36
C GLN A 965 4.74 14.23 11.33
N LEU A 966 3.85 15.00 11.96
CA LEU A 966 2.78 14.47 12.80
C LEU A 966 1.90 13.48 12.02
N LEU A 967 1.52 13.81 10.78
CA LEU A 967 0.60 13.00 9.97
C LEU A 967 1.25 11.76 9.33
N LEU A 968 2.54 11.80 9.00
CA LEU A 968 3.20 10.75 8.21
C LEU A 968 4.26 9.94 9.01
N GLU A 969 4.89 10.55 10.02
CA GLU A 969 6.12 10.00 10.63
C GLU A 969 5.93 9.57 12.10
N THR A 970 5.12 10.28 12.88
CA THR A 970 5.02 10.02 14.34
C THR A 970 4.27 8.75 14.74
N GLN A 971 3.30 8.32 13.94
CA GLN A 971 2.40 7.20 14.25
C GLN A 971 3.15 5.86 14.39
N GLN A 972 4.32 5.73 13.77
CA GLN A 972 5.10 4.50 13.78
C GLN A 972 5.73 4.22 15.16
N ALA A 973 6.11 5.24 15.93
CA ALA A 973 6.90 5.09 17.17
C ALA A 973 6.24 4.22 18.25
N TYR A 974 4.92 4.38 18.44
CA TYR A 974 4.14 3.60 19.39
C TYR A 974 2.96 2.90 18.72
N GLY A 975 2.79 3.07 17.41
CA GLY A 975 1.63 2.58 16.67
C GLY A 975 0.36 3.28 17.07
N THR A 976 0.44 4.60 17.17
CA THR A 976 -0.65 5.47 17.59
C THR A 976 -1.36 6.04 16.37
N ASP A 977 -2.55 6.61 16.58
CA ASP A 977 -3.09 7.60 15.65
C ASP A 977 -2.81 9.04 16.14
N VAL A 978 -3.18 10.03 15.33
CA VAL A 978 -2.96 11.45 15.65
C VAL A 978 -3.80 11.88 16.87
N HIS A 979 -5.01 11.32 17.03
CA HIS A 979 -5.89 11.64 18.15
C HIS A 979 -5.26 11.20 19.48
N GLU A 980 -4.69 10.00 19.55
CA GLU A 980 -3.98 9.47 20.72
C GLU A 980 -2.75 10.32 21.11
N LEU A 981 -1.99 10.82 20.13
CA LEU A 981 -0.84 11.70 20.39
C LEU A 981 -1.27 13.09 20.90
N LEU A 982 -2.34 13.65 20.33
CA LEU A 982 -2.93 14.90 20.79
C LEU A 982 -3.48 14.76 22.22
N LEU A 983 -4.18 13.66 22.52
CA LEU A 983 -4.66 13.36 23.87
C LEU A 983 -3.52 13.18 24.87
N THR A 984 -2.39 12.62 24.44
CA THR A 984 -1.22 12.48 25.30
C THR A 984 -0.61 13.84 25.65
N ALA A 985 -0.38 14.70 24.64
CA ALA A 985 0.11 16.05 24.87
C ALA A 985 -0.87 16.88 25.71
N LEU A 986 -2.18 16.70 25.50
CA LEU A 986 -3.24 17.33 26.28
C LEU A 986 -3.19 16.88 27.74
N GLY A 987 -3.12 15.57 27.99
CA GLY A 987 -3.00 15.00 29.33
C GLY A 987 -1.75 15.50 30.06
N MET A 988 -0.62 15.60 29.37
CA MET A 988 0.63 16.15 29.92
C MET A 988 0.47 17.61 30.33
N ALA A 989 -0.17 18.43 29.50
CA ALA A 989 -0.44 19.84 29.83
C ALA A 989 -1.41 19.98 31.02
N LEU A 990 -2.46 19.15 31.08
CA LEU A 990 -3.43 19.13 32.19
C LEU A 990 -2.78 18.68 33.50
N HIS A 991 -1.94 17.65 33.46
CA HIS A 991 -1.18 17.20 34.61
C HIS A 991 -0.26 18.29 35.15
N GLU A 992 0.47 18.98 34.25
CA GLU A 992 1.36 20.07 34.64
C GLU A 992 0.59 21.26 35.22
N TRP A 993 -0.57 21.59 34.65
CA TRP A 993 -1.37 22.72 35.10
C TRP A 993 -2.10 22.46 36.41
N THR A 994 -2.68 21.28 36.57
CA THR A 994 -3.56 20.95 37.70
C THR A 994 -2.85 20.23 38.85
N GLY A 995 -1.72 19.58 38.57
CA GLY A 995 -0.99 18.72 39.51
C GLY A 995 -1.59 17.33 39.69
N TYR A 996 -2.71 17.01 39.05
CA TYR A 996 -3.38 15.72 39.18
C TYR A 996 -2.85 14.71 38.18
N GLU A 997 -2.78 13.46 38.64
CA GLU A 997 -2.24 12.34 37.89
C GLU A 997 -3.26 11.69 36.94
N GLN A 998 -4.55 11.72 37.30
CA GLN A 998 -5.64 11.24 36.45
C GLN A 998 -6.60 12.38 36.17
N ILE A 999 -6.91 12.61 34.89
CA ILE A 999 -7.81 13.68 34.46
C ILE A 999 -8.92 13.08 33.62
N LEU A 1000 -10.18 13.34 34.00
CA LEU A 1000 -11.34 12.91 33.23
C LEU A 1000 -11.63 13.97 32.16
N ILE A 1001 -11.71 13.56 30.90
CA ILE A 1001 -12.06 14.41 29.77
C ILE A 1001 -13.23 13.80 29.00
N SER A 1002 -13.97 14.62 28.26
CA SER A 1002 -14.91 14.14 27.25
C SER A 1002 -14.20 14.09 25.90
N THR A 1003 -14.44 13.04 25.12
CA THR A 1003 -14.04 12.96 23.72
C THR A 1003 -15.26 12.73 22.84
N GLU A 1004 -15.14 13.14 21.58
CA GLU A 1004 -16.19 13.01 20.57
C GLU A 1004 -15.77 12.02 19.48
N GLY A 1005 -16.66 11.07 19.20
CA GLY A 1005 -16.62 10.27 17.98
C GLY A 1005 -17.72 10.72 17.02
N HIS A 1006 -17.52 10.53 15.72
CA HIS A 1006 -18.53 10.93 14.74
C HIS A 1006 -19.78 10.00 14.72
N GLY A 1007 -19.83 8.96 15.55
CA GLY A 1007 -21.00 8.08 15.79
C GLY A 1007 -21.46 7.18 14.64
N ARG A 1008 -20.81 7.26 13.48
CA ARG A 1008 -20.98 6.35 12.33
C ARG A 1008 -19.92 5.24 12.30
N GLN A 1009 -19.04 5.21 13.32
CA GLN A 1009 -18.00 4.21 13.55
C GLN A 1009 -18.50 3.21 14.59
N GLY A 1010 -18.94 2.05 14.11
CA GLY A 1010 -19.50 0.99 14.94
C GLY A 1010 -20.48 0.18 14.11
N HIS A 1011 -20.30 -1.14 14.06
CA HIS A 1011 -21.24 -1.99 13.32
C HIS A 1011 -22.60 -1.96 14.02
N ILE A 1012 -23.54 -1.17 13.49
CA ILE A 1012 -24.97 -1.43 13.61
C ILE A 1012 -25.29 -2.31 12.40
N PRO A 1013 -25.63 -3.61 12.60
CA PRO A 1013 -25.91 -4.52 11.49
C PRO A 1013 -27.01 -3.96 10.57
N ASP A 1014 -26.84 -4.12 9.26
CA ASP A 1014 -27.88 -3.89 8.25
C ASP A 1014 -28.45 -2.45 8.16
N ILE A 1015 -27.70 -1.43 8.62
CA ILE A 1015 -28.02 -0.01 8.39
C ILE A 1015 -26.96 0.70 7.54
N ASP A 1016 -27.39 1.41 6.50
CA ASP A 1016 -26.54 2.29 5.69
C ASP A 1016 -26.74 3.75 6.09
N MET A 1017 -25.73 4.38 6.68
CA MET A 1017 -25.75 5.80 7.06
C MET A 1017 -24.76 6.62 6.24
N SER A 1018 -24.36 6.16 5.06
CA SER A 1018 -23.29 6.80 4.27
C SER A 1018 -23.63 8.21 3.81
N ARG A 1019 -24.91 8.50 3.53
CA ARG A 1019 -25.41 9.82 3.07
C ARG A 1019 -26.51 10.43 3.95
N THR A 1020 -26.79 9.86 5.12
CA THR A 1020 -27.87 10.34 6.00
C THR A 1020 -27.43 11.60 6.74
N ALA A 1021 -28.15 12.72 6.58
CA ALA A 1021 -27.97 13.90 7.41
C ALA A 1021 -28.59 13.72 8.81
N GLY A 1022 -27.96 14.30 9.84
CA GLY A 1022 -28.43 14.24 11.23
C GLY A 1022 -27.30 14.43 12.23
N TRP A 1023 -27.60 14.48 13.53
CA TRP A 1023 -26.57 14.59 14.57
C TRP A 1023 -26.21 13.20 15.11
N PHE A 1024 -25.08 12.64 14.68
CA PHE A 1024 -24.66 11.28 15.06
C PHE A 1024 -23.64 11.25 16.20
N THR A 1025 -23.08 12.40 16.59
CA THR A 1025 -21.95 12.49 17.53
C THR A 1025 -22.13 11.63 18.78
N SER A 1026 -21.16 10.76 19.03
CA SER A 1026 -21.06 10.01 20.29
C SER A 1026 -20.11 10.76 21.23
N VAL A 1027 -20.63 11.24 22.36
CA VAL A 1027 -19.82 11.90 23.40
C VAL A 1027 -19.64 10.95 24.58
N TYR A 1028 -18.40 10.67 24.95
CA TYR A 1028 -18.10 9.71 26.02
C TYR A 1028 -16.87 10.14 26.83
N PRO A 1029 -16.81 9.75 28.12
CA PRO A 1029 -15.69 10.10 28.99
C PRO A 1029 -14.47 9.23 28.69
N VAL A 1030 -13.30 9.82 28.78
CA VAL A 1030 -12.01 9.14 28.80
C VAL A 1030 -11.24 9.62 30.03
N LEU A 1031 -10.75 8.67 30.81
CA LEU A 1031 -9.80 8.97 31.87
C LEU A 1031 -8.41 9.02 31.24
N LEU A 1032 -7.68 10.14 31.36
CA LEU A 1032 -6.28 10.23 30.97
C LEU A 1032 -5.41 10.00 32.20
N ASP A 1033 -4.64 8.91 32.21
CA ASP A 1033 -3.73 8.57 33.30
C ASP A 1033 -2.29 8.98 32.94
N MET A 1034 -1.79 10.00 33.64
CA MET A 1034 -0.46 10.60 33.42
C MET A 1034 0.59 10.12 34.42
N ARG A 1035 0.25 9.14 35.27
CA ARG A 1035 1.18 8.52 36.22
C ARG A 1035 2.34 7.88 35.50
N VAL A 1036 3.52 8.04 36.08
CA VAL A 1036 4.74 7.39 35.59
C VAL A 1036 5.38 6.70 36.80
N PRO A 1037 5.25 5.37 36.94
CA PRO A 1037 5.84 4.63 38.06
C PRO A 1037 7.35 4.79 38.11
N ASP A 1038 7.94 4.78 39.31
CA ASP A 1038 9.40 4.81 39.48
C ASP A 1038 10.05 3.63 38.75
N GLY A 1039 11.01 3.93 37.86
CA GLY A 1039 11.73 2.91 37.07
C GLY A 1039 11.14 2.59 35.69
N SER A 1040 10.03 3.20 35.29
CA SER A 1040 9.31 2.92 34.01
C SER A 1040 9.98 3.42 32.72
N GLY A 1041 11.25 3.83 32.77
CA GLY A 1041 12.02 4.29 31.60
C GLY A 1041 11.69 5.74 31.19
N GLU A 1042 11.57 5.97 29.88
CA GLU A 1042 11.34 7.31 29.31
C GLU A 1042 9.89 7.79 29.51
N LYS A 1043 9.71 8.97 30.11
CA LYS A 1043 8.39 9.45 30.58
C LYS A 1043 7.38 9.64 29.45
N ASN A 1044 7.80 10.22 28.32
CA ASN A 1044 6.93 10.46 27.17
C ASN A 1044 6.48 9.14 26.55
N ALA A 1045 7.39 8.17 26.43
CA ALA A 1045 7.06 6.83 26.00
C ALA A 1045 5.97 6.21 26.87
N HIS A 1046 6.12 6.23 28.21
CA HIS A 1046 5.13 5.66 29.11
C HIS A 1046 3.73 6.29 28.91
N ARG A 1047 3.65 7.62 28.89
CA ARG A 1047 2.37 8.35 28.77
C ARG A 1047 1.68 8.08 27.44
N ILE A 1048 2.41 8.08 26.32
CA ILE A 1048 1.87 7.77 24.99
C ILE A 1048 1.24 6.38 24.97
N LYS A 1049 1.95 5.39 25.53
CA LYS A 1049 1.46 4.00 25.58
C LYS A 1049 0.21 3.88 26.44
N THR A 1050 0.19 4.53 27.61
CA THR A 1050 -0.96 4.51 28.52
C THR A 1050 -2.20 5.10 27.85
N VAL A 1051 -2.11 6.29 27.25
CA VAL A 1051 -3.25 6.94 26.60
C VAL A 1051 -3.78 6.11 25.43
N LYS A 1052 -2.90 5.61 24.57
CA LYS A 1052 -3.25 4.68 23.49
C LYS A 1052 -4.01 3.46 24.01
N ASP A 1053 -3.46 2.81 25.03
CA ASP A 1053 -4.06 1.59 25.58
C ASP A 1053 -5.44 1.85 26.19
N MET A 1054 -5.66 3.04 26.76
CA MET A 1054 -6.96 3.46 27.28
C MET A 1054 -7.97 3.70 26.14
N MET A 1055 -7.59 4.43 25.09
CA MET A 1055 -8.45 4.73 23.95
C MET A 1055 -8.91 3.47 23.23
N ARG A 1056 -8.03 2.48 23.06
CA ARG A 1056 -8.35 1.22 22.38
C ARG A 1056 -9.22 0.27 23.18
N ARG A 1057 -9.37 0.50 24.49
CA ARG A 1057 -10.28 -0.28 25.35
C ARG A 1057 -11.70 0.27 25.36
N VAL A 1058 -11.94 1.44 24.76
CA VAL A 1058 -13.28 2.03 24.65
C VAL A 1058 -14.18 1.11 23.82
N PRO A 1059 -15.24 0.52 24.39
CA PRO A 1059 -16.17 -0.33 23.65
C PRO A 1059 -16.89 0.46 22.56
N HIS A 1060 -16.97 -0.13 21.36
CA HIS A 1060 -17.78 0.40 20.24
C HIS A 1060 -17.65 1.92 20.00
N HIS A 1061 -16.43 2.45 20.16
CA HIS A 1061 -16.13 3.88 20.01
C HIS A 1061 -17.03 4.81 20.85
N GLY A 1062 -17.47 4.33 22.02
CA GLY A 1062 -18.22 5.11 23.01
C GLY A 1062 -19.72 5.21 22.78
N THR A 1063 -20.25 4.60 21.72
CA THR A 1063 -21.71 4.59 21.42
C THR A 1063 -22.55 4.02 22.58
N GLY A 1064 -22.06 2.99 23.27
CA GLY A 1064 -22.74 2.37 24.41
C GLY A 1064 -22.88 3.26 25.65
N TYR A 1065 -21.98 4.24 25.86
CA TYR A 1065 -22.02 5.11 27.05
C TYR A 1065 -23.32 5.93 27.12
N GLY A 1066 -23.66 6.62 26.04
CA GLY A 1066 -24.88 7.42 25.97
C GLY A 1066 -26.13 6.56 26.13
N LEU A 1067 -26.17 5.39 25.46
CA LEU A 1067 -27.28 4.45 25.61
C LEU A 1067 -27.47 4.00 27.06
N LEU A 1068 -26.39 3.67 27.77
CA LEU A 1068 -26.46 3.28 29.19
C LEU A 1068 -26.94 4.41 30.09
N ARG A 1069 -26.42 5.64 29.90
CA ARG A 1069 -26.82 6.81 30.69
C ARG A 1069 -28.33 7.06 30.61
N TYR A 1070 -28.89 7.10 29.40
CA TYR A 1070 -30.28 7.51 29.20
C TYR A 1070 -31.29 6.36 29.24
N SER A 1071 -30.96 5.16 28.74
CA SER A 1071 -31.91 4.03 28.79
C SER A 1071 -31.99 3.36 30.16
N ARG A 1072 -30.93 3.47 30.98
CA ARG A 1072 -30.85 2.84 32.31
C ARG A 1072 -30.76 3.86 33.46
N ASN A 1073 -30.79 5.17 33.16
CA ASN A 1073 -30.70 6.25 34.14
C ASN A 1073 -29.47 6.15 35.05
N ILE A 1074 -28.31 5.80 34.48
CA ILE A 1074 -27.06 5.75 35.23
C ILE A 1074 -26.47 7.17 35.27
N ASN A 1075 -26.45 7.76 36.46
CA ASN A 1075 -25.96 9.11 36.66
C ASN A 1075 -24.44 9.12 36.86
N TYR A 1076 -23.70 9.43 35.80
CA TYR A 1076 -22.25 9.59 35.85
C TYR A 1076 -21.84 11.06 35.88
N LYS A 1077 -20.71 11.37 36.51
CA LYS A 1077 -20.17 12.74 36.61
C LYS A 1077 -19.67 13.22 35.25
N ASP A 1078 -20.10 14.40 34.82
CA ASP A 1078 -19.64 15.00 33.56
C ASP A 1078 -18.22 15.59 33.68
N PRO A 1079 -17.33 15.32 32.70
CA PRO A 1079 -16.01 15.95 32.64
C PRO A 1079 -16.11 17.46 32.41
N GLU A 1080 -15.20 18.24 32.99
CA GLU A 1080 -15.17 19.72 32.83
C GLU A 1080 -14.52 20.17 31.50
N ILE A 1081 -13.87 19.25 30.79
CA ILE A 1081 -13.13 19.51 29.55
C ILE A 1081 -13.57 18.57 28.43
N SER A 1082 -13.68 19.09 27.21
CA SER A 1082 -13.86 18.31 25.98
C SER A 1082 -12.66 18.44 25.05
N PHE A 1083 -12.40 17.36 24.30
CA PHE A 1083 -11.41 17.34 23.23
C PHE A 1083 -11.97 16.65 21.99
N ASN A 1084 -11.86 17.29 20.83
CA ASN A 1084 -12.26 16.75 19.54
C ASN A 1084 -11.17 16.96 18.47
N TYR A 1085 -10.95 15.95 17.62
CA TYR A 1085 -10.05 16.01 16.47
C TYR A 1085 -10.81 15.68 15.18
N LEU A 1086 -10.94 16.68 14.31
CA LEU A 1086 -11.82 16.66 13.12
C LEU A 1086 -11.15 16.13 11.86
N GLY A 1087 -9.85 15.78 11.91
CA GLY A 1087 -9.09 15.30 10.75
C GLY A 1087 -8.79 16.40 9.72
N ALA A 1088 -8.59 16.01 8.46
CA ALA A 1088 -8.33 16.93 7.35
C ALA A 1088 -9.64 17.48 6.74
N PHE A 1089 -9.66 18.78 6.51
CA PHE A 1089 -10.78 19.51 5.95
C PHE A 1089 -10.27 20.38 4.78
N ASP A 1090 -10.20 19.78 3.59
CA ASP A 1090 -9.89 20.50 2.35
C ASP A 1090 -11.18 20.98 1.69
N GLY A 1091 -11.16 22.21 1.16
CA GLY A 1091 -12.35 23.02 0.85
C GLY A 1091 -13.22 22.55 -0.33
N LEU A 1092 -14.42 23.12 -0.41
CA LEU A 1092 -15.36 22.97 -1.54
C LEU A 1092 -14.74 23.49 -2.85
N GLU A 1093 -14.79 22.68 -3.91
CA GLU A 1093 -14.48 23.11 -5.28
C GLU A 1093 -15.80 23.43 -6.02
N GLY A 1094 -15.96 24.67 -6.50
CA GLY A 1094 -17.22 25.10 -7.13
C GLY A 1094 -17.39 26.61 -7.33
N THR A 1095 -18.58 27.01 -7.80
CA THR A 1095 -19.03 28.41 -7.91
C THR A 1095 -19.19 29.08 -6.56
N LEU A 1096 -19.52 28.31 -5.52
CA LEU A 1096 -19.58 28.77 -4.13
C LEU A 1096 -18.26 28.44 -3.43
N LYS A 1097 -17.52 29.48 -3.00
CA LYS A 1097 -16.26 29.36 -2.26
C LYS A 1097 -16.46 29.72 -0.79
N MET A 1098 -15.51 29.42 0.08
CA MET A 1098 -15.57 29.89 1.47
C MET A 1098 -15.46 31.42 1.53
N SER A 1099 -16.41 32.04 2.25
CA SER A 1099 -16.45 33.49 2.41
C SER A 1099 -15.35 34.02 3.34
N PRO A 1100 -14.82 35.24 3.08
CA PRO A 1100 -13.98 35.94 4.04
C PRO A 1100 -14.74 36.38 5.29
N PHE A 1101 -16.07 36.52 5.23
CA PHE A 1101 -16.90 36.78 6.40
C PHE A 1101 -17.19 35.46 7.12
N LYS A 1102 -16.79 35.38 8.39
CA LYS A 1102 -17.07 34.21 9.25
C LYS A 1102 -18.34 34.46 10.08
N PRO A 1103 -19.24 33.47 10.20
CA PRO A 1103 -20.36 33.55 11.14
C PRO A 1103 -19.89 33.72 12.59
N GLN A 1104 -20.69 34.40 13.42
CA GLN A 1104 -20.32 34.80 14.78
C GLN A 1104 -21.37 34.44 15.84
N HIS A 1105 -22.58 34.05 15.45
CA HIS A 1105 -23.74 33.94 16.35
C HIS A 1105 -24.35 32.54 16.44
N ASP A 1106 -23.58 31.49 16.13
CA ASP A 1106 -24.01 30.08 16.16
C ASP A 1106 -24.61 29.64 17.49
N ILE A 1107 -24.19 30.24 18.61
CA ILE A 1107 -24.66 29.89 19.94
C ILE A 1107 -25.28 31.13 20.59
N ALA A 1108 -26.49 31.00 21.11
CA ALA A 1108 -27.21 32.09 21.77
C ALA A 1108 -26.45 32.66 22.98
N ALA A 1109 -26.51 33.99 23.10
CA ALA A 1109 -26.13 34.69 24.32
C ALA A 1109 -26.99 34.21 25.50
N GLY A 1110 -26.38 34.04 26.68
CA GLY A 1110 -27.05 33.48 27.87
C GLY A 1110 -27.05 31.95 27.95
N ARG A 1111 -26.69 31.21 26.90
CA ARG A 1111 -26.55 29.75 26.97
C ARG A 1111 -25.34 29.38 27.83
N ILE A 1112 -25.51 28.38 28.69
CA ILE A 1112 -24.43 27.87 29.53
C ILE A 1112 -23.61 26.91 28.68
N ARG A 1113 -22.31 27.13 28.60
CA ARG A 1113 -21.41 26.21 27.92
C ARG A 1113 -21.36 24.89 28.66
N GLU A 1114 -21.46 23.81 27.90
CA GLU A 1114 -21.43 22.44 28.41
C GLU A 1114 -20.12 22.18 29.19
N PHE A 1115 -18.99 22.47 28.56
CA PHE A 1115 -17.66 22.31 29.13
C PHE A 1115 -17.07 23.65 29.60
N ASP A 1116 -16.34 23.63 30.71
CA ASP A 1116 -15.57 24.79 31.16
C ASP A 1116 -14.48 25.13 30.11
N LEU A 1117 -13.86 24.10 29.55
CA LEU A 1117 -12.82 24.19 28.52
C LEU A 1117 -13.11 23.22 27.37
N ASP A 1118 -13.23 23.74 26.15
CA ASP A 1118 -13.54 22.94 24.95
C ASP A 1118 -12.42 23.09 23.92
N ILE A 1119 -11.81 22.00 23.49
CA ILE A 1119 -10.63 22.00 22.63
C ILE A 1119 -10.92 21.25 21.33
N ASN A 1120 -10.77 21.95 20.22
CA ASN A 1120 -10.97 21.40 18.88
C ASN A 1120 -9.67 21.47 18.08
N ALA A 1121 -9.33 20.39 17.38
CA ALA A 1121 -8.16 20.27 16.52
C ALA A 1121 -8.56 19.85 15.10
N MET A 1122 -7.99 20.47 14.07
CA MET A 1122 -8.26 20.12 12.66
C MET A 1122 -7.06 20.41 11.78
N VAL A 1123 -6.94 19.72 10.64
CA VAL A 1123 -5.95 20.03 9.60
C VAL A 1123 -6.64 20.79 8.48
N ALA A 1124 -6.22 22.03 8.26
CA ALA A 1124 -6.73 22.90 7.21
C ALA A 1124 -5.54 23.47 6.41
N ALA A 1125 -5.63 23.44 5.08
CA ALA A 1125 -4.57 23.91 4.19
C ALA A 1125 -3.19 23.30 4.51
N GLY A 1126 -3.15 22.02 4.88
CA GLY A 1126 -1.93 21.30 5.24
C GLY A 1126 -1.31 21.67 6.59
N GLN A 1127 -2.01 22.41 7.45
CA GLN A 1127 -1.54 22.82 8.80
C GLN A 1127 -2.51 22.35 9.89
N LEU A 1128 -2.00 21.83 11.01
CA LEU A 1128 -2.82 21.53 12.19
C LEU A 1128 -3.13 22.83 12.95
N GLU A 1129 -4.40 23.19 13.06
CA GLU A 1129 -4.92 24.25 13.93
C GLU A 1129 -5.56 23.64 15.18
N VAL A 1130 -5.22 24.16 16.36
CA VAL A 1130 -5.85 23.78 17.63
C VAL A 1130 -6.42 25.02 18.31
N LYS A 1131 -7.69 24.95 18.69
CA LYS A 1131 -8.47 26.04 19.25
C LYS A 1131 -9.14 25.60 20.55
N ALA A 1132 -8.88 26.33 21.63
CA ALA A 1132 -9.55 26.19 22.92
C ALA A 1132 -10.54 27.32 23.13
N VAL A 1133 -11.78 26.97 23.48
CA VAL A 1133 -12.84 27.89 23.89
C VAL A 1133 -13.07 27.72 25.39
N TYR A 1134 -13.04 28.82 26.13
CA TYR A 1134 -13.12 28.86 27.59
C TYR A 1134 -13.86 30.12 28.04
N THR A 1135 -14.23 30.24 29.31
CA THR A 1135 -14.84 31.47 29.85
C THR A 1135 -14.00 32.09 30.96
N ASP A 1136 -14.51 33.14 31.60
CA ASP A 1136 -13.85 33.89 32.67
C ASP A 1136 -13.76 33.16 34.03
N VAL A 1137 -14.15 31.87 34.07
CA VAL A 1137 -13.96 31.00 35.25
C VAL A 1137 -12.49 30.70 35.56
N PHE A 1138 -11.59 30.92 34.59
CA PHE A 1138 -10.14 30.71 34.74
C PHE A 1138 -9.39 32.02 35.02
N ALA A 1139 -8.28 31.93 35.76
CA ALA A 1139 -7.42 33.10 36.01
C ALA A 1139 -6.88 33.69 34.69
N PRO A 1140 -6.75 35.02 34.55
CA PRO A 1140 -6.16 35.64 33.36
C PRO A 1140 -4.77 35.06 33.05
N GLY A 1141 -4.52 34.67 31.81
CA GLY A 1141 -3.25 34.06 31.40
C GLY A 1141 -3.16 32.55 31.64
N ALA A 1142 -4.09 31.93 32.40
CA ALA A 1142 -4.02 30.51 32.73
C ALA A 1142 -4.24 29.61 31.52
N ILE A 1143 -5.22 29.94 30.66
CA ILE A 1143 -5.49 29.16 29.44
C ILE A 1143 -4.41 29.40 28.39
N GLU A 1144 -3.88 30.63 28.26
CA GLU A 1144 -2.75 30.90 27.37
C GLU A 1144 -1.50 30.14 27.81
N PHE A 1145 -1.24 30.07 29.12
CA PHE A 1145 -0.17 29.23 29.67
C PHE A 1145 -0.41 27.76 29.33
N PHE A 1146 -1.60 27.23 29.64
CA PHE A 1146 -1.97 25.85 29.36
C PHE A 1146 -1.86 25.49 27.87
N MET A 1147 -2.37 26.34 26.97
CA MET A 1147 -2.31 26.14 25.52
C MET A 1147 -0.88 26.16 24.99
N ASN A 1148 -0.01 27.02 25.52
CA ASN A 1148 1.42 27.00 25.19
C ASN A 1148 2.08 25.71 25.68
N ARG A 1149 1.75 25.22 26.87
CA ARG A 1149 2.26 23.93 27.35
C ARG A 1149 1.75 22.77 26.50
N PHE A 1150 0.49 22.81 26.06
CA PHE A 1150 -0.05 21.81 25.14
C PHE A 1150 0.69 21.79 23.80
N HIS A 1151 0.95 22.96 23.20
CA HIS A 1151 1.77 23.08 21.99
C HIS A 1151 3.18 22.48 22.20
N THR A 1152 3.88 22.90 23.27
CA THR A 1152 5.23 22.39 23.56
C THR A 1152 5.25 20.88 23.78
N HIS A 1153 4.32 20.34 24.58
CA HIS A 1153 4.25 18.89 24.80
C HIS A 1153 3.93 18.13 23.51
N LEU A 1154 3.16 18.71 22.59
CA LEU A 1154 2.91 18.10 21.28
C LEU A 1154 4.17 18.10 20.41
N GLU A 1155 4.92 19.20 20.33
CA GLU A 1155 6.20 19.24 19.62
C GLU A 1155 7.21 18.26 20.24
N ASP A 1156 7.28 18.17 21.56
CA ASP A 1156 8.12 17.21 22.27
C ASP A 1156 7.72 15.77 21.95
N ILE A 1157 6.41 15.48 21.89
CA ILE A 1157 5.90 14.16 21.47
C ILE A 1157 6.22 13.89 19.99
N ILE A 1158 6.08 14.87 19.11
CA ILE A 1158 6.40 14.73 17.67
C ILE A 1158 7.90 14.45 17.50
N ALA A 1159 8.77 15.24 18.14
CA ALA A 1159 10.21 15.06 18.08
C ALA A 1159 10.63 13.72 18.69
N HIS A 1160 10.04 13.36 19.84
CA HIS A 1160 10.24 12.07 20.49
C HIS A 1160 9.85 10.91 19.59
N CYS A 1161 8.66 10.95 19.00
CA CYS A 1161 8.17 9.88 18.12
C CYS A 1161 8.95 9.82 16.81
N SER A 1162 9.25 10.96 16.18
CA SER A 1162 10.02 11.01 14.93
C SER A 1162 11.48 10.58 15.13
N GLY A 1163 12.01 10.76 16.35
CA GLY A 1163 13.33 10.27 16.73
C GLY A 1163 13.40 8.76 17.05
N LYS A 1164 12.26 8.06 17.16
CA LYS A 1164 12.19 6.62 17.43
C LYS A 1164 12.24 5.84 16.13
N LYS A 1165 13.40 5.26 15.83
CA LYS A 1165 13.63 4.38 14.67
C LYS A 1165 12.89 3.04 14.79
N GLU A 1166 12.95 2.45 15.98
CA GLU A 1166 12.23 1.22 16.32
C GLU A 1166 10.93 1.53 17.10
N ARG A 1167 9.84 0.82 16.77
CA ARG A 1167 8.57 0.95 17.49
C ARG A 1167 8.53 0.18 18.79
N GLU A 1168 8.08 0.83 19.84
CA GLU A 1168 7.87 0.19 21.13
C GLU A 1168 6.43 -0.37 21.25
N LYS A 1169 6.30 -1.66 21.60
CA LYS A 1169 5.00 -2.35 21.79
C LYS A 1169 4.25 -1.84 23.06
N THR A 1170 2.90 -1.81 23.09
CA THR A 1170 2.04 -1.40 24.22
C THR A 1170 1.10 -2.56 24.63
N LEU A 1171 0.30 -2.46 25.70
CA LEU A 1171 -0.53 -3.60 26.15
C LEU A 1171 -1.59 -4.00 25.11
N THR A 1172 -2.24 -3.02 24.46
CA THR A 1172 -3.34 -3.26 23.50
C THR A 1172 -2.89 -3.86 22.18
N ASP A 1173 -1.59 -3.96 21.97
CA ASP A 1173 -0.98 -4.58 20.83
C ASP A 1173 -0.82 -6.09 20.96
N TYR A 1174 -0.89 -6.62 22.18
CA TYR A 1174 -0.77 -8.06 22.46
C TYR A 1174 -2.12 -8.77 22.58
N SER A 1175 -3.23 -8.10 22.23
CA SER A 1175 -4.58 -8.69 22.17
C SER A 1175 -5.08 -9.33 23.48
N HIS A 1176 -4.70 -8.78 24.65
CA HIS A 1176 -5.11 -9.32 25.96
C HIS A 1176 -5.82 -8.25 26.80
N THR A 1177 -7.12 -8.44 27.05
CA THR A 1177 -8.00 -7.45 27.70
C THR A 1177 -7.83 -7.35 29.22
N GLU A 1178 -7.23 -8.37 29.86
CA GLU A 1178 -7.10 -8.45 31.34
C GLU A 1178 -5.69 -8.17 31.88
N LEU A 1179 -4.69 -7.92 31.03
CA LEU A 1179 -3.30 -7.69 31.48
C LEU A 1179 -3.10 -6.26 32.00
N THR A 1180 -2.54 -6.14 33.22
CA THR A 1180 -2.22 -4.85 33.86
C THR A 1180 -0.79 -4.42 33.56
N ALA A 1181 -0.53 -3.11 33.55
CA ALA A 1181 0.82 -2.55 33.34
C ALA A 1181 1.86 -3.08 34.35
N GLN A 1182 1.41 -3.36 35.58
CA GLN A 1182 2.25 -3.92 36.63
C GLN A 1182 2.62 -5.39 36.39
N ALA A 1183 1.70 -6.18 35.82
CA ALA A 1183 1.99 -7.56 35.40
C ALA A 1183 2.95 -7.60 34.22
N LEU A 1184 2.81 -6.68 33.26
CA LEU A 1184 3.75 -6.57 32.12
C LEU A 1184 5.14 -6.12 32.57
N SER A 1185 5.25 -5.08 33.41
CA SER A 1185 6.54 -4.64 33.97
C SER A 1185 7.21 -5.74 34.80
N SER A 1186 6.42 -6.51 35.56
CA SER A 1186 6.94 -7.65 36.33
C SER A 1186 7.45 -8.77 35.43
N ILE A 1187 6.81 -9.01 34.27
CA ILE A 1187 7.27 -9.97 33.26
C ILE A 1187 8.55 -9.46 32.59
N GLU A 1188 8.62 -8.18 32.24
CA GLU A 1188 9.80 -7.56 31.62
C GLU A 1188 11.01 -7.54 32.56
N ASP A 1189 10.83 -7.27 33.85
CA ASP A 1189 11.90 -7.33 34.85
C ASP A 1189 12.36 -8.77 35.13
N LEU A 1190 11.43 -9.75 35.07
CA LEU A 1190 11.77 -11.17 35.21
C LEU A 1190 12.56 -11.69 34.00
N VAL A 1191 12.31 -11.13 32.82
CA VAL A 1191 13.03 -11.44 31.58
C VAL A 1191 14.38 -10.71 31.52
N LYS A 1192 14.51 -9.50 32.07
CA LYS A 1192 15.79 -8.77 32.16
C LYS A 1192 16.73 -9.30 33.25
N GLY A 1193 16.19 -10.01 34.25
CA GLY A 1193 16.97 -10.68 35.30
C GLY A 1193 17.44 -12.10 34.95
N LEU A 1194 16.97 -12.67 33.83
CA LEU A 1194 17.42 -13.92 33.22
C LEU A 1194 18.48 -13.64 32.14
#